data_AF-A0A1I6H816-F1
#
_entry.id   AF-A0A1I6H816-F1
#
_cell.length_a   1.000
_cell.length_b   1.000
_cell.length_c   1.000
_cell.angle_alpha   90.00
_cell.angle_beta   90.00
_cell.angle_gamma   90.00
#
_symmetry.space_group_name_H-M   'P 1'
#
loop_
_entity.id
_entity.type
_entity.pdbx_description
1 polymer ?
#
loop_
_entity_poly.entity_id
_entity_poly.type
_entity_poly.pdbx_seq_one_letter_code
_entity_poly.pdbx_strand_id
1 'polypeptide(L)'
;MSWFYFWGRGQNFSNYFLSKSLDPLKNAPLCSIAYRNIALGYRPAQSKKGAIQQMSEFINSFEVDPDLSNEQVTSNVIPIVAQEDRVVIQNHVFEFSVDCFERKALIKSINAALTSEWFLSRSKQSQISYLSALKPFLSFLQSLLKEQFSTAILAEFVEYRVNVAKVKSQSTNVNPVALVIRHGLNHAGFSSEQITYLRATLRNKPRTAKKRRKQVPLSDYFLNLSWFRTYLSDAEIYELTNQKNLIGSFTTAVAVVLINIINAKRSLSAFEIKDPASEHGELSKRSQQKKHVESLLKCCNQLQTERKVQFQKLLQVDVINESRYVNLDEQKEEVCAPEISFLNERNSYHAPDVLAYEHLNKPSHFEQCLISFLLAAQAIQPSNIKNLCAGNIIGVSNSRGELVQVYMKYYKTRAAQAKITPYLAYKSSVVAQAIVNYKKYFIDQSSCLFDSGFNPGDLIHFTPSWKTRTIVSRFTNALRIYDSEIQSELRRNGFTNILSKCFEIFSESGGIPHSEWWTSIAEKKGSKSYSRYKSDIKNYLPTSFIRLNAIKTSAIYATADQFNQNSPQNFNSHSNATELQHYLNDQNQDWQDRNGQVTRLVFNDMQSYAFRPTDNPAIDSVSNLVNRTIIQSSPEAGVRVPNARGYVNSSQEEKSEGVERVVIDSAETVVLMKHYIHQAQRFSKELLQSNKMFFEWEVLPNSEWAETMLAQKLSPKTVRRGVELYRAIKHKLPDLFTQKIEGLSH
;
A
#
# COMPACT_ATOMS: atom_id res chain seq x y z
N MET A 1 -52.47 7.09 -18.39
CA MET A 1 -52.79 7.41 -19.80
C MET A 1 -51.69 6.83 -20.67
N SER A 2 -52.14 6.04 -21.63
CA SER A 2 -51.41 5.24 -22.61
C SER A 2 -50.61 6.12 -23.59
N TRP A 3 -49.50 5.58 -24.11
CA TRP A 3 -49.34 5.24 -25.54
C TRP A 3 -47.96 4.62 -25.78
N PHE A 4 -47.98 3.49 -26.49
CA PHE A 4 -46.84 2.67 -26.90
C PHE A 4 -47.06 2.31 -28.38
N TYR A 5 -45.98 2.00 -29.08
CA TYR A 5 -45.83 1.41 -30.43
C TYR A 5 -45.75 2.33 -31.65
N PHE A 6 -44.63 2.25 -32.38
CA PHE A 6 -44.55 1.38 -33.58
C PHE A 6 -43.10 1.03 -33.99
N TRP A 7 -42.98 -0.10 -34.68
CA TRP A 7 -41.77 -0.79 -35.16
C TRP A 7 -41.63 -0.56 -36.67
N GLY A 8 -40.42 -0.61 -37.25
CA GLY A 8 -40.27 -0.62 -38.72
C GLY A 8 -38.83 -0.68 -39.23
N ARG A 9 -38.48 -1.79 -39.88
CA ARG A 9 -37.22 -2.07 -40.61
C ARG A 9 -37.15 -1.30 -41.94
N GLY A 10 -35.94 -1.08 -42.47
CA GLY A 10 -35.71 -1.20 -43.92
C GLY A 10 -34.79 -0.17 -44.61
N GLN A 11 -33.64 -0.69 -45.07
CA GLN A 11 -32.90 -0.39 -46.31
C GLN A 11 -32.25 1.00 -46.60
N ASN A 12 -30.94 0.89 -46.89
CA ASN A 12 -30.12 1.58 -47.88
C ASN A 12 -30.77 2.70 -48.71
N PHE A 13 -30.15 3.88 -48.71
CA PHE A 13 -29.93 4.67 -49.92
C PHE A 13 -28.66 5.54 -49.80
N SER A 14 -27.82 5.44 -50.81
CA SER A 14 -26.63 6.24 -51.08
C SER A 14 -26.99 7.62 -51.64
N ASN A 15 -26.17 8.62 -51.30
CA ASN A 15 -25.81 9.84 -52.05
C ASN A 15 -26.92 10.66 -52.74
N TYR A 16 -27.14 11.92 -52.32
CA TYR A 16 -26.75 13.12 -53.10
C TYR A 16 -27.18 14.48 -52.46
N PHE A 17 -26.38 15.52 -52.78
CA PHE A 17 -26.57 16.98 -52.69
C PHE A 17 -26.60 17.66 -51.29
N LEU A 18 -25.55 18.39 -50.86
CA LEU A 18 -25.16 19.79 -51.18
C LEU A 18 -26.27 20.83 -50.95
N SER A 19 -26.15 21.63 -49.88
CA SER A 19 -25.79 23.06 -49.93
C SER A 19 -26.34 23.88 -48.74
N LYS A 20 -25.52 24.84 -48.29
CA LYS A 20 -25.82 26.05 -47.48
C LYS A 20 -26.31 25.82 -46.04
N SER A 21 -25.95 26.59 -45.01
CA SER A 21 -25.05 27.74 -44.82
C SER A 21 -25.09 28.09 -43.32
N LEU A 22 -24.08 28.83 -42.84
CA LEU A 22 -24.05 29.66 -41.62
C LEU A 22 -23.59 28.99 -40.31
N ASP A 23 -22.30 29.18 -40.04
CA ASP A 23 -21.70 29.53 -38.74
C ASP A 23 -22.50 30.66 -38.04
N PRO A 24 -22.44 30.85 -36.69
CA PRO A 24 -21.19 30.83 -35.92
C PRO A 24 -21.27 30.35 -34.45
N LEU A 25 -20.26 29.62 -33.96
CA LEU A 25 -19.89 29.68 -32.54
C LEU A 25 -18.36 29.58 -32.38
N LYS A 26 -17.75 30.77 -32.32
CA LYS A 26 -16.43 31.01 -31.73
C LYS A 26 -16.50 30.69 -30.23
N ASN A 27 -15.56 29.88 -29.73
CA ASN A 27 -14.76 30.14 -28.52
C ASN A 27 -14.09 28.84 -28.04
N ALA A 28 -12.87 28.60 -28.51
CA ALA A 28 -11.89 27.77 -27.81
C ALA A 28 -10.49 28.36 -28.08
N PRO A 29 -9.68 28.66 -27.05
CA PRO A 29 -8.37 29.27 -27.24
C PRO A 29 -7.37 28.21 -27.71
N LEU A 30 -6.83 28.44 -28.90
CA LEU A 30 -5.62 27.81 -29.42
C LEU A 30 -4.43 28.27 -28.56
N CYS A 31 -3.82 27.34 -27.82
CA CYS A 31 -2.51 27.58 -27.22
C CYS A 31 -1.46 27.70 -28.32
N SER A 32 -0.86 28.88 -28.32
CA SER A 32 0.43 29.24 -28.88
C SER A 32 1.54 28.33 -28.34
N ILE A 33 2.41 27.86 -29.24
CA ILE A 33 3.89 27.98 -29.20
C ILE A 33 4.34 27.66 -30.63
N ALA A 34 4.38 28.71 -31.45
CA ALA A 34 5.08 28.75 -32.71
C ALA A 34 5.63 30.17 -32.83
N TYR A 35 6.80 30.42 -32.23
CA TYR A 35 7.64 31.56 -32.58
C TYR A 35 9.08 31.23 -32.18
N ARG A 36 9.85 30.71 -33.12
CA ARG A 36 11.24 31.12 -33.32
C ARG A 36 11.62 30.86 -34.76
N ASN A 37 12.05 31.93 -35.41
CA ASN A 37 12.73 32.02 -36.71
C ASN A 37 11.86 32.43 -37.91
N ILE A 38 11.37 33.68 -37.86
CA ILE A 38 11.44 34.57 -39.03
C ILE A 38 12.71 35.40 -38.84
N ALA A 39 13.78 35.00 -39.51
CA ALA A 39 14.93 35.85 -39.79
C ALA A 39 15.66 35.22 -40.98
N LEU A 40 15.23 35.61 -42.17
CA LEU A 40 16.00 35.82 -43.42
C LEU A 40 14.98 35.75 -44.56
N GLY A 41 14.65 36.93 -45.08
CA GLY A 41 13.56 37.11 -46.03
C GLY A 41 13.87 36.57 -47.41
N TYR A 42 12.86 35.95 -48.02
CA TYR A 42 12.61 35.97 -49.46
C TYR A 42 11.10 35.88 -49.68
N ARG A 43 10.57 36.72 -50.57
CA ARG A 43 9.14 36.79 -50.93
C ARG A 43 8.70 35.58 -51.77
N PRO A 44 7.38 35.28 -51.82
CA PRO A 44 6.83 34.01 -52.28
C PRO A 44 6.40 34.06 -53.75
N ALA A 45 6.59 32.97 -54.49
CA ALA A 45 5.71 32.52 -55.57
C ALA A 45 6.27 31.25 -56.22
N GLN A 46 5.79 30.06 -55.82
CA GLN A 46 5.73 28.93 -56.74
C GLN A 46 4.42 28.16 -56.52
N SER A 47 3.70 28.02 -57.64
CA SER A 47 2.37 27.43 -57.72
C SER A 47 2.37 25.94 -57.39
N LYS A 48 1.21 25.43 -56.97
CA LYS A 48 0.88 24.00 -56.75
C LYS A 48 1.30 23.04 -57.88
N LYS A 49 1.66 23.52 -59.08
CA LYS A 49 2.16 22.70 -60.19
C LYS A 49 3.64 22.30 -60.04
N GLY A 50 4.49 23.12 -59.40
CA GLY A 50 5.92 22.82 -59.24
C GLY A 50 6.20 21.65 -58.28
N ALA A 51 5.41 21.53 -57.20
CA ALA A 51 5.55 20.44 -56.24
C ALA A 51 5.10 19.08 -56.79
N ILE A 52 4.19 19.05 -57.78
CA ILE A 52 3.73 17.82 -58.43
C ILE A 52 4.79 17.32 -59.43
N GLN A 53 5.51 18.23 -60.09
CA GLN A 53 6.56 17.89 -61.05
C GLN A 53 7.84 17.39 -60.36
N GLN A 54 8.21 17.97 -59.21
CA GLN A 54 9.33 17.45 -58.39
C GLN A 54 9.02 16.09 -57.75
N MET A 55 7.76 15.81 -57.40
CA MET A 55 7.36 14.48 -56.91
C MET A 55 7.37 13.43 -58.03
N SER A 56 7.02 13.84 -59.26
CA SER A 56 7.09 13.01 -60.48
C SER A 56 8.54 12.65 -60.86
N GLU A 57 9.45 13.61 -60.79
CA GLU A 57 10.89 13.39 -61.05
C GLU A 57 11.55 12.55 -59.95
N PHE A 58 11.11 12.70 -58.69
CA PHE A 58 11.58 11.87 -57.58
C PHE A 58 11.13 10.40 -57.71
N ILE A 59 9.90 10.16 -58.18
CA ILE A 59 9.36 8.81 -58.41
C ILE A 59 10.04 8.13 -59.62
N ASN A 60 10.42 8.89 -60.65
CA ASN A 60 11.10 8.36 -61.84
C ASN A 60 12.61 8.17 -61.66
N SER A 61 13.19 8.56 -60.52
CA SER A 61 14.63 8.38 -60.23
C SER A 61 15.01 6.99 -59.69
N PHE A 62 14.03 6.09 -59.54
CA PHE A 62 14.24 4.68 -59.18
C PHE A 62 13.91 3.77 -60.37
N GLU A 63 14.68 3.86 -61.45
CA GLU A 63 14.77 2.77 -62.42
C GLU A 63 15.75 1.71 -61.87
N VAL A 64 15.20 0.56 -61.49
CA VAL A 64 15.96 -0.68 -61.35
C VAL A 64 15.99 -1.34 -62.72
N ASP A 65 17.21 -1.70 -63.14
CA ASP A 65 17.58 -2.44 -64.35
C ASP A 65 16.57 -3.58 -64.69
N PRO A 66 15.95 -3.62 -65.89
CA PRO A 66 14.92 -4.59 -66.22
C PRO A 66 15.43 -6.02 -66.51
N ASP A 67 16.74 -6.26 -66.48
CA ASP A 67 17.34 -7.46 -67.09
C ASP A 67 17.72 -8.61 -66.13
N LEU A 68 17.06 -8.72 -64.97
CA LEU A 68 17.10 -9.94 -64.14
C LEU A 68 15.75 -10.69 -64.19
N SER A 69 15.51 -11.28 -65.37
CA SER A 69 14.76 -12.52 -65.64
C SER A 69 13.68 -12.97 -64.64
N ASN A 70 12.44 -12.90 -65.13
CA ASN A 70 11.15 -13.36 -64.59
C ASN A 70 11.00 -14.89 -64.36
N GLU A 71 12.01 -15.60 -63.86
CA GLU A 71 11.94 -17.08 -63.68
C GLU A 71 12.09 -17.60 -62.23
N GLN A 72 11.83 -16.77 -61.20
CA GLN A 72 11.77 -17.26 -59.81
C GLN A 72 10.58 -16.76 -58.97
N VAL A 73 9.47 -16.36 -59.60
CA VAL A 73 8.24 -15.97 -58.88
C VAL A 73 7.26 -17.16 -58.75
N THR A 74 7.73 -18.28 -58.20
CA THR A 74 6.84 -19.38 -57.71
C THR A 74 7.37 -20.12 -56.48
N SER A 75 8.33 -19.56 -55.74
CA SER A 75 8.69 -20.09 -54.42
C SER A 75 8.27 -19.12 -53.31
N ASN A 76 7.44 -19.59 -52.38
CA ASN A 76 7.11 -18.91 -51.11
C ASN A 76 8.31 -18.94 -50.15
N VAL A 77 9.50 -18.62 -50.64
CA VAL A 77 10.74 -18.50 -49.85
C VAL A 77 10.88 -17.02 -49.51
N ILE A 78 10.85 -16.71 -48.21
CA ILE A 78 11.11 -15.35 -47.71
C ILE A 78 12.59 -15.06 -48.03
N PRO A 79 12.93 -14.08 -48.88
CA PRO A 79 14.33 -13.74 -49.10
C PRO A 79 14.86 -13.03 -47.85
N ILE A 80 15.64 -13.76 -47.04
CA ILE A 80 16.37 -13.20 -45.91
C ILE A 80 17.78 -12.89 -46.41
N VAL A 81 18.02 -11.63 -46.82
CA VAL A 81 19.37 -11.16 -47.13
C VAL A 81 19.98 -10.63 -45.83
N ALA A 82 20.97 -11.34 -45.29
CA ALA A 82 21.70 -10.90 -44.09
C ALA A 82 22.75 -9.85 -44.47
N GLN A 83 22.49 -8.59 -44.11
CA GLN A 83 23.47 -7.51 -44.16
C GLN A 83 23.72 -7.00 -42.72
N GLU A 84 24.90 -6.45 -42.41
CA GLU A 84 25.25 -6.08 -41.02
C GLU A 84 24.45 -4.88 -40.48
N ASP A 85 23.74 -4.16 -41.35
CA ASP A 85 23.06 -2.88 -41.12
C ASP A 85 21.56 -2.90 -41.48
N ARG A 86 21.05 -4.01 -42.02
CA ARG A 86 19.68 -4.12 -42.51
C ARG A 86 19.02 -5.42 -42.06
N VAL A 87 17.74 -5.33 -41.68
CA VAL A 87 16.87 -6.49 -41.44
C VAL A 87 15.65 -6.40 -42.34
N VAL A 88 15.41 -7.43 -43.16
CA VAL A 88 14.23 -7.53 -44.04
C VAL A 88 13.22 -8.49 -43.43
N ILE A 89 12.01 -7.99 -43.14
CA ILE A 89 10.91 -8.80 -42.63
C ILE A 89 9.70 -8.61 -43.55
N GLN A 90 9.37 -9.65 -44.32
CA GLN A 90 8.32 -9.59 -45.35
C GLN A 90 8.61 -8.45 -46.33
N ASN A 91 7.74 -7.44 -46.42
CA ASN A 91 7.90 -6.27 -47.30
C ASN A 91 8.41 -5.02 -46.55
N HIS A 92 8.85 -5.16 -45.30
CA HIS A 92 9.37 -4.05 -44.51
C HIS A 92 10.88 -4.17 -44.36
N VAL A 93 11.56 -3.07 -44.69
CA VAL A 93 13.01 -2.94 -44.59
C VAL A 93 13.32 -2.07 -43.38
N PHE A 94 14.08 -2.62 -42.43
CA PHE A 94 14.60 -1.89 -41.29
C PHE A 94 16.09 -1.61 -41.51
N GLU A 95 16.42 -0.36 -41.79
CA GLU A 95 17.79 0.12 -41.92
C GLU A 95 18.26 0.76 -40.62
N PHE A 96 19.53 0.53 -40.29
CA PHE A 96 20.16 0.99 -39.06
C PHE A 96 21.50 1.66 -39.39
N SER A 97 21.75 2.85 -38.84
CA SER A 97 23.10 3.41 -38.88
C SER A 97 24.06 2.52 -38.08
N VAL A 98 25.26 2.29 -38.62
CA VAL A 98 26.35 1.56 -37.95
C VAL A 98 27.10 2.51 -37.01
N ASP A 99 26.37 3.18 -36.13
CA ASP A 99 26.84 4.26 -35.25
C ASP A 99 27.39 3.75 -33.90
N CYS A 100 26.92 2.60 -33.43
CA CYS A 100 27.38 1.95 -32.20
C CYS A 100 27.53 0.43 -32.31
N PHE A 101 28.42 -0.14 -31.50
CA PHE A 101 28.75 -1.56 -31.56
C PHE A 101 27.61 -2.42 -31.01
N GLU A 102 26.85 -1.92 -30.03
CA GLU A 102 25.72 -2.58 -29.39
C GLU A 102 24.59 -2.85 -30.40
N ARG A 103 24.26 -1.84 -31.20
CA ARG A 103 23.28 -1.96 -32.27
C ARG A 103 23.75 -2.96 -33.32
N LYS A 104 25.01 -2.85 -33.76
CA LYS A 104 25.61 -3.81 -34.69
C LYS A 104 25.52 -5.25 -34.16
N ALA A 105 25.80 -5.47 -32.87
CA ALA A 105 25.71 -6.77 -32.24
C ALA A 105 24.27 -7.34 -32.24
N LEU A 106 23.27 -6.51 -31.94
CA LEU A 106 21.86 -6.91 -31.95
C LEU A 106 21.35 -7.25 -33.35
N ILE A 107 21.65 -6.40 -34.34
CA ILE A 107 21.22 -6.63 -35.73
C ILE A 107 21.89 -7.88 -36.31
N LYS A 108 23.20 -8.03 -36.11
CA LYS A 108 23.94 -9.22 -36.52
C LYS A 108 23.37 -10.49 -35.87
N SER A 109 23.03 -10.43 -34.58
CA SER A 109 22.38 -11.54 -33.87
C SER A 109 21.01 -11.89 -34.44
N ILE A 110 20.17 -10.90 -34.75
CA ILE A 110 18.85 -11.14 -35.33
C ILE A 110 18.98 -11.76 -36.73
N ASN A 111 19.85 -11.23 -37.58
CA ASN A 111 20.07 -11.76 -38.92
C ASN A 111 20.64 -13.18 -38.91
N ALA A 112 21.60 -13.47 -38.03
CA ALA A 112 22.12 -14.82 -37.84
C ALA A 112 21.03 -15.80 -37.39
N ALA A 113 20.12 -15.37 -36.50
CA ALA A 113 19.01 -16.21 -36.06
C ALA A 113 18.00 -16.49 -37.19
N LEU A 114 17.65 -15.46 -37.96
CA LEU A 114 16.66 -15.57 -39.04
C LEU A 114 17.16 -16.41 -40.22
N THR A 115 18.48 -16.44 -40.46
CA THR A 115 19.11 -17.27 -41.50
C THR A 115 19.49 -18.68 -41.01
N SER A 116 19.40 -18.94 -39.70
CA SER A 116 19.76 -20.25 -39.13
C SER A 116 18.75 -21.36 -39.49
N GLU A 117 19.25 -22.59 -39.52
CA GLU A 117 18.41 -23.79 -39.68
C GLU A 117 17.31 -23.87 -38.60
N TRP A 118 17.58 -23.37 -37.39
CA TRP A 118 16.59 -23.32 -36.31
C TRP A 118 15.33 -22.52 -36.68
N PHE A 119 15.47 -21.44 -37.44
CA PHE A 119 14.34 -20.61 -37.86
C PHE A 119 13.66 -21.18 -39.11
N LEU A 120 14.47 -21.61 -40.09
CA LEU A 120 14.00 -22.17 -41.36
C LEU A 120 13.22 -23.48 -41.16
N SER A 121 13.60 -24.31 -40.19
CA SER A 121 12.92 -25.57 -39.84
C SER A 121 11.59 -25.40 -39.07
N ARG A 122 11.19 -24.17 -38.70
CA ARG A 122 9.93 -23.93 -37.99
C ARG A 122 8.73 -23.93 -38.95
N SER A 123 7.55 -24.19 -38.39
CA SER A 123 6.30 -24.04 -39.14
C SER A 123 6.12 -22.59 -39.60
N LYS A 124 5.47 -22.40 -40.76
CA LYS A 124 5.17 -21.07 -41.31
C LYS A 124 4.46 -20.17 -40.28
N GLN A 125 3.53 -20.74 -39.50
CA GLN A 125 2.82 -20.01 -38.46
C GLN A 125 3.76 -19.52 -37.34
N SER A 126 4.72 -20.33 -36.92
CA SER A 126 5.72 -19.94 -35.93
C SER A 126 6.66 -18.87 -36.47
N GLN A 127 7.12 -19.00 -37.71
CA GLN A 127 7.94 -17.97 -38.37
C GLN A 127 7.22 -16.62 -38.41
N ILE A 128 5.96 -16.60 -38.84
CA ILE A 128 5.13 -15.38 -38.85
C ILE A 128 5.01 -14.78 -37.44
N SER A 129 4.81 -15.61 -36.41
CA SER A 129 4.71 -15.15 -35.02
C SER A 129 6.00 -14.47 -34.53
N TYR A 130 7.17 -15.05 -34.81
CA TYR A 130 8.46 -14.46 -34.45
C TYR A 130 8.73 -13.17 -35.22
N LEU A 131 8.46 -13.13 -36.52
CA LEU A 131 8.61 -11.94 -37.35
C LEU A 131 7.69 -10.80 -36.88
N SER A 132 6.43 -11.13 -36.57
CA SER A 132 5.47 -10.17 -35.99
C SER A 132 5.93 -9.65 -34.62
N ALA A 133 6.58 -10.49 -33.81
CA ALA A 133 7.15 -10.08 -32.53
C ALA A 133 8.39 -9.18 -32.66
N LEU A 134 9.21 -9.38 -33.70
CA LEU A 134 10.41 -8.60 -33.98
C LEU A 134 10.11 -7.20 -34.52
N LYS A 135 9.09 -7.02 -35.35
CA LYS A 135 8.77 -5.71 -35.97
C LYS A 135 8.75 -4.54 -34.98
N PRO A 136 7.99 -4.60 -33.85
CA PRO A 136 7.98 -3.49 -32.90
C PRO A 136 9.31 -3.30 -32.16
N PHE A 137 10.12 -4.36 -32.04
CA PHE A 137 11.44 -4.26 -31.42
C PHE A 137 12.42 -3.55 -32.35
N LEU A 138 12.41 -3.88 -33.64
CA LEU A 138 13.23 -3.19 -34.65
C LEU A 138 12.85 -1.71 -34.77
N SER A 139 11.56 -1.39 -34.79
CA SER A 139 11.11 0.01 -34.74
C SER A 139 11.56 0.74 -33.47
N PHE A 140 11.56 0.06 -32.32
CA PHE A 140 12.10 0.62 -31.08
C PHE A 140 13.60 0.90 -31.21
N LEU A 141 14.40 -0.04 -31.72
CA LEU A 141 15.83 0.16 -31.93
C LEU A 141 16.15 1.32 -32.89
N GLN A 142 15.35 1.52 -33.95
CA GLN A 142 15.51 2.65 -34.86
C GLN A 142 15.26 4.00 -34.19
N SER A 143 14.40 4.04 -33.16
CA SER A 143 14.09 5.28 -32.44
C SER A 143 15.16 5.71 -31.43
N LEU A 144 16.17 4.87 -31.17
CA LEU A 144 17.19 5.12 -30.16
C LEU A 144 18.42 5.82 -30.72
N LEU A 145 18.90 6.80 -29.97
CA LEU A 145 20.21 7.41 -30.14
C LEU A 145 21.31 6.50 -29.57
N LYS A 146 22.55 6.71 -30.01
CA LYS A 146 23.71 5.89 -29.64
C LYS A 146 23.89 5.76 -28.13
N GLU A 147 23.70 6.84 -27.39
CA GLU A 147 23.91 6.92 -25.93
C GLU A 147 22.86 6.14 -25.14
N GLN A 148 21.77 5.72 -25.78
CA GLN A 148 20.65 5.03 -25.14
C GLN A 148 20.78 3.50 -25.20
N PHE A 149 21.78 2.97 -25.92
CA PHE A 149 22.01 1.54 -25.96
C PHE A 149 22.63 1.06 -24.64
N SER A 150 21.90 0.21 -23.93
CA SER A 150 22.33 -0.34 -22.65
C SER A 150 22.28 -1.88 -22.66
N THR A 151 22.85 -2.51 -21.63
CA THR A 151 22.66 -3.95 -21.38
C THR A 151 21.27 -4.28 -20.82
N ALA A 152 20.43 -3.27 -20.56
CA ALA A 152 19.04 -3.42 -20.12
C ALA A 152 18.02 -3.18 -21.25
N ILE A 153 18.47 -3.13 -22.51
CA ILE A 153 17.65 -2.80 -23.68
C ILE A 153 16.36 -3.63 -23.82
N LEU A 154 16.36 -4.90 -23.39
CA LEU A 154 15.15 -5.73 -23.38
C LEU A 154 14.15 -5.33 -22.28
N ALA A 155 14.63 -4.82 -21.15
CA ALA A 155 13.80 -4.26 -20.09
C ALA A 155 13.22 -2.90 -20.51
N GLU A 156 14.04 -2.05 -21.14
CA GLU A 156 13.63 -0.76 -21.69
C GLU A 156 12.59 -0.94 -22.82
N PHE A 157 12.76 -1.94 -23.68
CA PHE A 157 11.77 -2.28 -24.69
C PHE A 157 10.42 -2.69 -24.07
N VAL A 158 10.45 -3.48 -22.99
CA VAL A 158 9.24 -3.84 -22.23
C VAL A 158 8.59 -2.59 -21.65
N GLU A 159 9.38 -1.68 -21.11
CA GLU A 159 8.90 -0.42 -20.56
C GLU A 159 8.24 0.46 -21.63
N TYR A 160 8.90 0.64 -22.78
CA TYR A 160 8.37 1.34 -23.94
C TYR A 160 7.04 0.75 -24.40
N ARG A 161 6.96 -0.59 -24.58
CA ARG A 161 5.74 -1.27 -25.03
C ARG A 161 4.57 -1.09 -24.07
N VAL A 162 4.83 -1.07 -22.76
CA VAL A 162 3.78 -0.93 -21.74
C VAL A 162 3.39 0.53 -21.52
N ASN A 163 4.35 1.43 -21.41
CA ASN A 163 4.13 2.81 -20.99
C ASN A 163 3.77 3.71 -22.18
N VAL A 164 4.44 3.53 -23.32
CA VAL A 164 4.24 4.36 -24.51
C VAL A 164 3.21 3.70 -25.42
N ALA A 165 3.45 2.46 -25.86
CA ALA A 165 2.54 1.75 -26.77
C ALA A 165 1.30 1.14 -26.10
N LYS A 166 1.12 1.34 -24.78
CA LYS A 166 -0.04 0.92 -23.97
C LYS A 166 -0.40 -0.58 -24.08
N VAL A 167 0.59 -1.43 -24.35
CA VAL A 167 0.38 -2.88 -24.51
C VAL A 167 0.31 -3.57 -23.15
N LYS A 168 -0.55 -4.59 -23.03
CA LYS A 168 -0.62 -5.45 -21.83
C LYS A 168 0.75 -6.08 -21.57
N SER A 169 1.11 -6.25 -20.30
CA SER A 169 2.48 -6.61 -19.95
C SER A 169 2.87 -8.01 -20.47
N GLN A 170 1.95 -8.97 -20.46
CA GLN A 170 2.13 -10.29 -21.09
C GLN A 170 2.26 -10.28 -22.62
N SER A 171 1.88 -9.18 -23.29
CA SER A 171 1.83 -9.05 -24.75
C SER A 171 2.96 -8.16 -25.29
N THR A 172 4.01 -7.95 -24.51
CA THR A 172 5.18 -7.12 -24.88
C THR A 172 6.07 -7.75 -25.95
N ASN A 173 5.90 -9.05 -26.23
CA ASN A 173 6.69 -9.83 -27.20
C ASN A 173 8.20 -9.92 -26.89
N VAL A 174 8.64 -9.52 -25.70
CA VAL A 174 10.05 -9.61 -25.27
C VAL A 174 10.58 -11.06 -25.24
N ASN A 175 9.70 -12.03 -24.99
CA ASN A 175 10.08 -13.44 -24.92
C ASN A 175 10.51 -14.00 -26.28
N PRO A 176 9.68 -13.88 -27.35
CA PRO A 176 10.10 -14.20 -28.70
C PRO A 176 11.38 -13.47 -29.15
N VAL A 177 11.48 -12.16 -28.89
CA VAL A 177 12.65 -11.36 -29.27
C VAL A 177 13.93 -11.88 -28.60
N ALA A 178 13.88 -12.13 -27.29
CA ALA A 178 15.04 -12.67 -26.56
C ALA A 178 15.42 -14.07 -27.03
N LEU A 179 14.46 -14.87 -27.51
CA LEU A 179 14.73 -16.20 -28.05
C LEU A 179 15.47 -16.11 -29.38
N VAL A 180 15.04 -15.21 -30.27
CA VAL A 180 15.74 -14.91 -31.53
C VAL A 180 17.18 -14.49 -31.25
N ILE A 181 17.40 -13.52 -30.35
CA ILE A 181 18.75 -13.06 -29.98
C ILE A 181 19.61 -14.22 -29.45
N ARG A 182 19.04 -15.08 -28.59
CA ARG A 182 19.75 -16.23 -28.04
C ARG A 182 20.18 -17.23 -29.11
N HIS A 183 19.33 -17.53 -30.09
CA HIS A 183 19.69 -18.43 -31.17
C HIS A 183 20.73 -17.81 -32.11
N GLY A 184 20.62 -16.51 -32.37
CA GLY A 184 21.62 -15.78 -33.14
C GLY A 184 23.00 -15.78 -32.49
N LEU A 185 23.07 -15.67 -31.17
CA LEU A 185 24.32 -15.72 -30.41
C LEU A 185 25.08 -17.06 -30.55
N ASN A 186 24.39 -18.15 -30.92
CA ASN A 186 25.02 -19.46 -31.12
C ASN A 186 25.68 -19.61 -32.50
N HIS A 187 25.50 -18.65 -33.41
CA HIS A 187 26.19 -18.63 -34.70
C HIS A 187 27.62 -18.08 -34.56
N ALA A 188 28.53 -18.56 -35.41
CA ALA A 188 29.91 -18.07 -35.47
C ALA A 188 29.98 -16.62 -36.01
N GLY A 189 31.04 -15.89 -35.67
CA GLY A 189 31.32 -14.56 -36.23
C GLY A 189 31.05 -13.35 -35.32
N PHE A 190 30.92 -13.55 -34.01
CA PHE A 190 30.85 -12.47 -33.01
C PHE A 190 32.22 -12.24 -32.34
N SER A 191 32.55 -10.98 -32.05
CA SER A 191 33.69 -10.65 -31.19
C SER A 191 33.40 -10.98 -29.72
N SER A 192 34.46 -11.07 -28.90
CA SER A 192 34.34 -11.32 -27.45
C SER A 192 33.48 -10.26 -26.74
N GLU A 193 33.60 -9.00 -27.14
CA GLU A 193 32.81 -7.87 -26.64
C GLU A 193 31.33 -8.00 -27.03
N GLN A 194 31.03 -8.36 -28.28
CA GLN A 194 29.66 -8.58 -28.75
C GLN A 194 28.99 -9.73 -28.00
N ILE A 195 29.72 -10.83 -27.78
CA ILE A 195 29.21 -11.97 -27.00
C ILE A 195 28.92 -11.54 -25.56
N THR A 196 29.80 -10.76 -24.94
CA THR A 196 29.63 -10.26 -23.57
C THR A 196 28.39 -9.37 -23.46
N TYR A 197 28.22 -8.43 -24.39
CA TYR A 197 27.07 -7.53 -24.46
C TYR A 197 25.75 -8.30 -24.65
N LEU A 198 25.68 -9.22 -25.63
CA LEU A 198 24.47 -10.00 -25.91
C LEU A 198 24.09 -10.91 -24.74
N ARG A 199 25.08 -11.52 -24.05
CA ARG A 199 24.84 -12.32 -22.84
C ARG A 199 24.33 -11.45 -21.69
N ALA A 200 24.90 -10.27 -21.48
CA ALA A 200 24.43 -9.32 -20.46
C ALA A 200 22.97 -8.89 -20.74
N THR A 201 22.66 -8.56 -22.00
CA THR A 201 21.31 -8.23 -22.46
C THR A 201 20.30 -9.35 -22.20
N LEU A 202 20.66 -10.60 -22.49
CA LEU A 202 19.81 -11.77 -22.22
C LEU A 202 19.64 -12.06 -20.72
N ARG A 203 20.66 -11.78 -19.90
CA ARG A 203 20.63 -11.96 -18.44
C ARG A 203 19.77 -10.90 -17.75
N ASN A 204 19.79 -9.67 -18.24
CA ASN A 204 18.99 -8.55 -17.76
C ASN A 204 17.55 -8.53 -18.28
N LYS A 205 17.15 -9.56 -19.04
CA LYS A 205 15.78 -9.74 -19.49
C LYS A 205 14.83 -9.83 -18.27
N PRO A 206 13.75 -9.02 -18.23
CA PRO A 206 12.77 -9.13 -17.16
C PRO A 206 12.08 -10.50 -17.19
N ARG A 207 12.17 -11.26 -16.08
CA ARG A 207 11.57 -12.61 -15.92
C ARG A 207 10.06 -12.65 -16.16
N THR A 208 9.40 -11.51 -15.98
CA THR A 208 8.04 -11.22 -16.42
C THR A 208 7.94 -9.72 -16.60
N ALA A 209 7.24 -9.24 -17.61
CA ALA A 209 6.69 -7.89 -17.61
C ALA A 209 5.62 -7.83 -16.49
N LYS A 210 6.06 -7.76 -15.25
CA LYS A 210 5.21 -7.35 -14.14
C LYS A 210 5.53 -5.88 -13.98
N LYS A 211 4.55 -5.03 -14.32
CA LYS A 211 4.55 -3.62 -13.92
C LYS A 211 5.22 -3.50 -12.55
N ARG A 212 6.13 -2.54 -12.36
CA ARG A 212 6.17 -1.86 -11.06
C ARG A 212 4.76 -1.28 -10.89
N ARG A 213 3.87 -2.03 -10.26
CA ARG A 213 2.49 -1.59 -10.03
C ARG A 213 2.61 -0.34 -9.18
N LYS A 214 2.10 0.79 -9.67
CA LYS A 214 1.94 2.00 -8.85
C LYS A 214 1.26 1.55 -7.55
N GLN A 215 1.91 1.82 -6.42
CA GLN A 215 1.30 1.52 -5.13
C GLN A 215 0.18 2.52 -4.95
N VAL A 216 -1.04 2.01 -4.81
CA VAL A 216 -2.26 2.82 -4.71
C VAL A 216 -2.66 2.82 -3.23
N PRO A 217 -2.64 3.96 -2.53
CA PRO A 217 -3.09 4.04 -1.15
C PRO A 217 -4.62 3.86 -1.05
N LEU A 218 -5.10 3.72 0.18
CA LEU A 218 -6.51 3.63 0.54
C LEU A 218 -7.30 4.89 0.18
N SER A 219 -6.72 6.08 0.28
CA SER A 219 -7.39 7.34 -0.10
C SER A 219 -7.84 7.34 -1.56
N ASP A 220 -7.04 6.76 -2.46
CA ASP A 220 -7.35 6.65 -3.89
C ASP A 220 -8.61 5.79 -4.13
N TYR A 221 -8.96 4.89 -3.21
CA TYR A 221 -10.21 4.11 -3.33
C TYR A 221 -11.44 5.01 -3.36
N PHE A 222 -11.45 6.04 -2.50
CA PHE A 222 -12.54 7.00 -2.38
C PHE A 222 -12.39 8.15 -3.38
N LEU A 223 -11.20 8.74 -3.47
CA LEU A 223 -10.96 9.96 -4.23
C LEU A 223 -10.94 9.78 -5.75
N ASN A 224 -10.87 8.54 -6.26
CA ASN A 224 -11.02 8.24 -7.69
C ASN A 224 -12.48 8.28 -8.17
N LEU A 225 -13.45 8.41 -7.26
CA LEU A 225 -14.85 8.61 -7.60
C LEU A 225 -15.09 10.11 -7.77
N SER A 226 -15.23 10.55 -9.02
CA SER A 226 -15.33 11.98 -9.35
C SER A 226 -16.50 12.70 -8.66
N TRP A 227 -17.61 12.01 -8.46
CA TRP A 227 -18.80 12.56 -7.79
C TRP A 227 -18.66 12.60 -6.26
N PHE A 228 -17.78 11.79 -5.68
CA PHE A 228 -17.73 11.59 -4.23
C PHE A 228 -17.25 12.84 -3.49
N ARG A 229 -16.36 13.63 -4.12
CA ARG A 229 -15.83 14.88 -3.54
C ARG A 229 -16.89 15.95 -3.33
N THR A 230 -18.03 15.91 -4.04
CA THR A 230 -19.08 16.93 -3.88
C THR A 230 -19.87 16.78 -2.59
N TYR A 231 -19.69 15.67 -1.87
CA TYR A 231 -20.38 15.35 -0.61
C TYR A 231 -19.48 15.49 0.61
N LEU A 232 -18.24 15.96 0.43
CA LEU A 232 -17.27 16.15 1.49
C LEU A 232 -16.87 17.63 1.53
N SER A 233 -16.70 18.16 2.73
CA SER A 233 -16.04 19.45 2.97
C SER A 233 -14.54 19.37 2.71
N ASP A 234 -13.88 20.52 2.55
CA ASP A 234 -12.43 20.57 2.34
C ASP A 234 -11.65 19.95 3.51
N ALA A 235 -12.14 20.13 4.74
CA ALA A 235 -11.58 19.51 5.93
C ALA A 235 -11.66 17.97 5.88
N GLU A 236 -12.81 17.42 5.48
CA GLU A 236 -13.01 15.98 5.34
C GLU A 236 -12.19 15.39 4.18
N ILE A 237 -12.05 16.12 3.07
CA ILE A 237 -11.16 15.72 1.97
C ILE A 237 -9.72 15.65 2.47
N TYR A 238 -9.28 16.63 3.24
CA TYR A 238 -7.96 16.65 3.85
C TYR A 238 -7.76 15.49 4.85
N GLU A 239 -8.76 15.19 5.68
CA GLU A 239 -8.73 14.03 6.57
C GLU A 239 -8.63 12.71 5.80
N LEU A 240 -9.30 12.61 4.65
CA LEU A 240 -9.29 11.45 3.77
C LEU A 240 -7.96 11.29 3.02
N THR A 241 -7.28 12.37 2.67
CA THR A 241 -5.93 12.31 2.07
C THR A 241 -4.85 12.01 3.11
N ASN A 242 -5.07 12.38 4.37
CA ASN A 242 -4.20 12.06 5.49
C ASN A 242 -4.21 10.54 5.77
N GLN A 243 -3.16 9.85 5.34
CA GLN A 243 -3.06 8.39 5.47
C GLN A 243 -3.07 7.91 6.92
N LYS A 244 -2.51 8.69 7.85
CA LYS A 244 -2.47 8.34 9.28
C LYS A 244 -3.87 8.36 9.87
N ASN A 245 -4.64 9.41 9.59
CA ASN A 245 -6.02 9.50 10.06
C ASN A 245 -6.91 8.45 9.39
N LEU A 246 -6.84 8.31 8.05
CA LEU A 246 -7.66 7.34 7.32
C LEU A 246 -7.36 5.89 7.72
N ILE A 247 -6.09 5.50 7.85
CA ILE A 247 -5.75 4.13 8.27
C ILE A 247 -6.08 3.90 9.75
N GLY A 248 -5.93 4.92 10.60
CA GLY A 248 -6.36 4.89 12.00
C GLY A 248 -7.86 4.67 12.13
N SER A 249 -8.63 5.44 11.36
CA SER A 249 -10.10 5.30 11.26
C SER A 249 -10.50 3.90 10.79
N PHE A 250 -9.89 3.44 9.70
CA PHE A 250 -10.13 2.11 9.12
C PHE A 250 -9.81 0.96 10.09
N THR A 251 -8.61 0.96 10.68
CA THR A 251 -8.18 -0.14 11.56
C THR A 251 -8.94 -0.18 12.88
N THR A 252 -9.30 1.00 13.43
CA THR A 252 -10.13 1.10 14.64
C THR A 252 -11.52 0.53 14.39
N ALA A 253 -12.18 0.94 13.32
CA ALA A 253 -13.51 0.44 12.98
C ALA A 253 -13.52 -1.08 12.77
N VAL A 254 -12.57 -1.61 11.99
CA VAL A 254 -12.43 -3.05 11.75
C VAL A 254 -12.18 -3.82 13.07
N ALA A 255 -11.33 -3.30 13.95
CA ALA A 255 -11.00 -3.94 15.21
C ALA A 255 -12.20 -3.97 16.18
N VAL A 256 -12.94 -2.86 16.30
CA VAL A 256 -14.15 -2.76 17.13
C VAL A 256 -15.21 -3.75 16.64
N VAL A 257 -15.48 -3.78 15.32
CA VAL A 257 -16.44 -4.72 14.73
C VAL A 257 -16.03 -6.17 15.03
N LEU A 258 -14.76 -6.53 14.82
CA LEU A 258 -14.28 -7.89 15.08
C LEU A 258 -14.40 -8.28 16.56
N ILE A 259 -14.06 -7.38 17.49
CA ILE A 259 -14.18 -7.62 18.93
C ILE A 259 -15.64 -7.84 19.32
N ASN A 260 -16.55 -6.99 18.86
CA ASN A 260 -17.97 -7.11 19.18
C ASN A 260 -18.59 -8.40 18.64
N ILE A 261 -18.21 -8.81 17.42
CA ILE A 261 -18.60 -10.12 16.87
C ILE A 261 -18.14 -11.26 17.77
N ILE A 262 -16.85 -11.29 18.14
CA ILE A 262 -16.29 -12.35 18.98
C ILE A 262 -16.95 -12.38 20.35
N ASN A 263 -17.20 -11.22 20.98
CA ASN A 263 -17.84 -11.13 22.29
C ASN A 263 -19.31 -11.61 22.25
N ALA A 264 -20.03 -11.28 21.17
CA ALA A 264 -21.38 -11.78 20.95
C ALA A 264 -21.38 -13.31 20.73
N LYS A 265 -20.44 -13.87 19.97
CA LYS A 265 -20.30 -15.34 19.80
C LYS A 265 -19.89 -16.06 21.09
N ARG A 266 -19.00 -15.47 21.90
CA ARG A 266 -18.68 -15.99 23.25
C ARG A 266 -19.91 -16.05 24.15
N SER A 267 -20.87 -15.15 23.98
CA SER A 267 -22.12 -15.20 24.74
C SER A 267 -23.00 -16.40 24.33
N LEU A 268 -22.83 -16.93 23.12
CA LEU A 268 -23.52 -18.13 22.65
C LEU A 268 -22.89 -19.44 23.12
N SER A 269 -21.62 -19.48 23.53
CA SER A 269 -20.95 -20.74 23.88
C SER A 269 -21.54 -21.43 25.12
N ALA A 270 -22.39 -20.73 25.88
CA ALA A 270 -23.15 -21.29 26.99
C ALA A 270 -24.43 -22.05 26.56
N PHE A 271 -24.84 -21.93 25.29
CA PHE A 271 -26.07 -22.53 24.77
C PHE A 271 -25.74 -23.68 23.82
N GLU A 272 -26.47 -24.79 23.97
CA GLU A 272 -26.38 -25.91 23.05
C GLU A 272 -27.26 -25.63 21.82
N ILE A 273 -26.64 -25.08 20.77
CA ILE A 273 -27.30 -24.93 19.46
C ILE A 273 -27.05 -26.23 18.69
N LYS A 274 -28.13 -26.91 18.31
CA LYS A 274 -28.07 -28.17 17.55
C LYS A 274 -27.95 -27.93 16.06
N ASP A 275 -27.31 -28.86 15.35
CA ASP A 275 -27.18 -28.81 13.89
C ASP A 275 -28.57 -28.99 13.25
N PRO A 276 -29.08 -27.98 12.50
CA PRO A 276 -30.36 -28.09 11.80
C PRO A 276 -30.45 -29.27 10.83
N ALA A 277 -29.32 -29.72 10.28
CA ALA A 277 -29.26 -30.86 9.36
C ALA A 277 -29.39 -32.20 10.12
N SER A 278 -28.87 -32.28 11.34
CA SER A 278 -28.94 -33.49 12.17
C SER A 278 -30.34 -33.78 12.71
N GLU A 279 -31.11 -32.74 13.04
CA GLU A 279 -32.45 -32.91 13.63
C GLU A 279 -33.52 -33.25 12.58
N HIS A 280 -33.29 -32.92 11.29
CA HIS A 280 -34.36 -32.83 10.31
C HIS A 280 -33.93 -33.21 8.88
N GLY A 281 -33.19 -34.32 8.71
CA GLY A 281 -32.50 -34.76 7.48
C GLY A 281 -33.25 -34.70 6.12
N GLU A 282 -34.54 -34.37 6.09
CA GLU A 282 -35.36 -34.20 4.88
C GLU A 282 -35.75 -32.73 4.56
N LEU A 283 -35.36 -31.75 5.40
CA LEU A 283 -35.73 -30.35 5.16
C LEU A 283 -34.93 -29.69 4.05
N SER A 284 -35.59 -28.82 3.29
CA SER A 284 -34.90 -27.91 2.36
C SER A 284 -33.86 -27.04 3.09
N LYS A 285 -32.75 -26.68 2.43
CA LYS A 285 -31.71 -25.78 2.99
C LYS A 285 -32.31 -24.50 3.58
N ARG A 286 -33.34 -23.95 2.93
CA ARG A 286 -34.06 -22.76 3.39
C ARG A 286 -34.83 -23.00 4.70
N SER A 287 -35.46 -24.16 4.84
CA SER A 287 -36.16 -24.55 6.06
C SER A 287 -35.18 -24.83 7.22
N GLN A 288 -34.03 -25.45 6.93
CA GLN A 288 -32.95 -25.64 7.91
C GLN A 288 -32.43 -24.29 8.41
N GLN A 289 -32.17 -23.36 7.50
CA GLN A 289 -31.75 -22.00 7.85
C GLN A 289 -32.80 -21.26 8.69
N LYS A 290 -34.10 -21.40 8.36
CA LYS A 290 -35.18 -20.82 9.16
C LYS A 290 -35.12 -21.30 10.61
N LYS A 291 -35.03 -22.62 10.81
CA LYS A 291 -34.97 -23.22 12.15
C LYS A 291 -33.72 -22.80 12.90
N HIS A 292 -32.58 -22.69 12.21
CA HIS A 292 -31.35 -22.18 12.80
C HIS A 292 -31.51 -20.75 13.34
N VAL A 293 -32.09 -19.86 12.53
CA VAL A 293 -32.37 -18.48 12.94
C VAL A 293 -33.35 -18.44 14.12
N GLU A 294 -34.39 -19.26 14.12
CA GLU A 294 -35.31 -19.39 15.27
C GLU A 294 -34.58 -19.83 16.54
N SER A 295 -33.64 -20.77 16.46
CA SER A 295 -32.80 -21.19 17.59
C SER A 295 -31.90 -20.06 18.09
N LEU A 296 -31.28 -19.29 17.20
CA LEU A 296 -30.48 -18.11 17.58
C LEU A 296 -31.32 -17.06 18.31
N LEU A 297 -32.55 -16.80 17.83
CA LEU A 297 -33.47 -15.85 18.46
C LEU A 297 -33.94 -16.32 19.84
N LYS A 298 -34.19 -17.63 20.01
CA LYS A 298 -34.49 -18.22 21.32
C LYS A 298 -33.33 -18.01 22.30
N CYS A 299 -32.10 -18.29 21.86
CA CYS A 299 -30.89 -18.04 22.68
C CYS A 299 -30.78 -16.55 23.05
N CYS A 300 -31.02 -15.65 22.10
CA CYS A 300 -31.02 -14.20 22.34
C CYS A 300 -31.95 -13.78 23.49
N ASN A 301 -33.14 -14.39 23.58
CA ASN A 301 -34.11 -14.06 24.62
C ASN A 301 -33.74 -14.60 26.01
N GLN A 302 -32.83 -15.57 26.08
CA GLN A 302 -32.34 -16.17 27.33
C GLN A 302 -31.08 -15.47 27.86
N LEU A 303 -30.47 -14.57 27.07
CA LEU A 303 -29.31 -13.79 27.50
C LEU A 303 -29.69 -12.68 28.50
N GLN A 304 -28.77 -12.39 29.43
CA GLN A 304 -28.83 -11.20 30.28
C GLN A 304 -28.85 -9.92 29.45
N THR A 305 -29.47 -8.85 29.95
CA THR A 305 -29.75 -7.60 29.23
C THR A 305 -28.56 -7.06 28.43
N GLU A 306 -27.38 -6.93 29.03
CA GLU A 306 -26.20 -6.38 28.34
C GLU A 306 -25.70 -7.29 27.20
N ARG A 307 -25.60 -8.59 27.45
CA ARG A 307 -25.18 -9.57 26.43
C ARG A 307 -26.23 -9.72 25.33
N LYS A 308 -27.51 -9.59 25.69
CA LYS A 308 -28.63 -9.61 24.77
C LYS A 308 -28.52 -8.47 23.75
N VAL A 309 -28.24 -7.24 24.19
CA VAL A 309 -28.06 -6.08 23.29
C VAL A 309 -26.92 -6.33 22.31
N GLN A 310 -25.76 -6.80 22.80
CA GLN A 310 -24.61 -7.10 21.93
C GLN A 310 -24.92 -8.19 20.91
N PHE A 311 -25.67 -9.21 21.32
CA PHE A 311 -26.09 -10.29 20.42
C PHE A 311 -27.15 -9.83 19.41
N GLN A 312 -28.09 -8.95 19.80
CA GLN A 312 -29.07 -8.33 18.90
C GLN A 312 -28.38 -7.50 17.81
N LYS A 313 -27.35 -6.72 18.18
CA LYS A 313 -26.52 -5.99 17.20
C LYS A 313 -25.89 -6.95 16.18
N LEU A 314 -25.37 -8.09 16.63
CA LEU A 314 -24.80 -9.09 15.71
C LEU A 314 -25.86 -9.73 14.79
N LEU A 315 -27.06 -10.02 15.31
CA LEU A 315 -28.19 -10.49 14.51
C LEU A 315 -28.58 -9.47 13.43
N GLN A 316 -28.53 -8.18 13.73
CA GLN A 316 -28.76 -7.11 12.75
C GLN A 316 -27.68 -7.11 11.66
N VAL A 317 -26.40 -7.25 12.02
CA VAL A 317 -25.29 -7.28 11.07
C VAL A 317 -25.37 -8.49 10.11
N ASP A 318 -25.69 -9.68 10.61
CA ASP A 318 -25.53 -10.93 9.85
C ASP A 318 -26.85 -11.50 9.29
N VAL A 319 -27.96 -11.38 10.02
CA VAL A 319 -29.18 -12.16 9.78
C VAL A 319 -30.35 -11.31 9.31
N ILE A 320 -30.69 -10.24 10.02
CA ILE A 320 -31.93 -9.48 9.82
C ILE A 320 -31.90 -8.78 8.47
N ASN A 321 -32.98 -8.85 7.67
CA ASN A 321 -33.08 -8.17 6.38
C ASN A 321 -33.69 -6.77 6.54
N GLU A 322 -32.86 -5.73 6.68
CA GLU A 322 -33.32 -4.39 6.99
C GLU A 322 -34.25 -3.79 5.93
N SER A 323 -34.16 -4.22 4.66
CA SER A 323 -35.05 -3.74 3.58
C SER A 323 -36.54 -4.01 3.84
N ARG A 324 -36.85 -4.89 4.81
CA ARG A 324 -38.22 -5.18 5.27
C ARG A 324 -38.61 -4.41 6.53
N TYR A 325 -37.66 -3.79 7.22
CA TYR A 325 -37.86 -3.03 8.45
C TYR A 325 -37.79 -1.50 8.25
N VAL A 326 -37.35 -1.02 7.07
CA VAL A 326 -37.31 0.42 6.74
C VAL A 326 -38.68 1.12 6.86
N ASN A 327 -39.79 0.36 6.87
CA ASN A 327 -41.14 0.92 7.06
C ASN A 327 -41.61 1.00 8.52
N LEU A 328 -40.78 0.64 9.50
CA LEU A 328 -41.12 0.71 10.93
C LEU A 328 -40.41 1.92 11.57
N ASP A 329 -41.08 3.07 11.46
CA ASP A 329 -40.92 4.35 12.16
C ASP A 329 -39.52 4.97 12.34
N GLU A 330 -39.34 6.12 11.68
CA GLU A 330 -38.31 7.15 11.89
C GLU A 330 -38.38 7.82 13.28
N GLN A 331 -39.25 7.38 14.20
CA GLN A 331 -39.48 8.01 15.50
C GLN A 331 -39.00 7.22 16.73
N LYS A 332 -38.35 6.07 16.57
CA LYS A 332 -37.73 5.36 17.70
C LYS A 332 -36.21 5.38 17.59
N GLU A 333 -35.59 6.29 18.36
CA GLU A 333 -34.13 6.38 18.55
C GLU A 333 -33.51 5.10 19.15
N GLU A 334 -34.33 4.14 19.60
CA GLU A 334 -33.91 2.79 19.95
C GLU A 334 -34.14 1.81 18.80
N VAL A 335 -33.20 1.76 17.84
CA VAL A 335 -33.13 0.73 16.79
C VAL A 335 -32.95 -0.70 17.36
N CYS A 336 -32.79 -0.86 18.68
CA CYS A 336 -32.44 -2.12 19.34
C CYS A 336 -33.62 -3.03 19.73
N ALA A 337 -34.87 -2.65 19.47
CA ALA A 337 -35.99 -3.54 19.77
C ALA A 337 -37.09 -3.53 18.70
N PRO A 338 -36.84 -3.97 17.45
CA PRO A 338 -37.90 -4.68 16.78
C PRO A 338 -38.17 -5.90 17.65
N GLU A 339 -39.32 -5.91 18.33
CA GLU A 339 -39.80 -7.08 19.02
C GLU A 339 -39.64 -8.26 18.05
N ILE A 340 -38.82 -9.22 18.45
CA ILE A 340 -38.45 -10.41 17.67
C ILE A 340 -39.70 -11.22 17.23
N SER A 341 -40.89 -10.86 17.75
CA SER A 341 -42.22 -11.33 17.37
C SER A 341 -42.53 -11.23 15.86
N PHE A 342 -41.96 -10.27 15.13
CA PHE A 342 -42.22 -10.10 13.68
C PHE A 342 -41.37 -10.99 12.75
N LEU A 343 -40.43 -11.79 13.27
CA LEU A 343 -39.50 -12.59 12.46
C LEU A 343 -40.10 -13.88 11.85
N ASN A 344 -41.42 -14.11 12.01
CA ASN A 344 -42.12 -15.27 11.49
C ASN A 344 -42.54 -15.18 10.01
N GLU A 345 -42.40 -14.00 9.38
CA GLU A 345 -42.80 -13.78 7.98
C GLU A 345 -41.82 -14.38 6.95
N ARG A 346 -42.32 -14.71 5.74
CA ARG A 346 -41.49 -15.25 4.65
C ARG A 346 -40.49 -14.19 4.18
N ASN A 347 -39.18 -14.49 4.25
CA ASN A 347 -38.04 -13.66 3.77
C ASN A 347 -37.53 -12.54 4.70
N SER A 348 -37.82 -12.58 6.00
CA SER A 348 -37.35 -11.55 6.96
C SER A 348 -35.86 -11.67 7.35
N TYR A 349 -35.17 -12.72 6.92
CA TYR A 349 -33.76 -12.96 7.23
C TYR A 349 -32.95 -13.39 6.00
N HIS A 350 -31.65 -13.10 6.04
CA HIS A 350 -30.63 -13.57 5.11
C HIS A 350 -29.99 -14.86 5.59
N ALA A 351 -29.22 -15.50 4.70
CA ALA A 351 -28.32 -16.59 5.06
C ALA A 351 -27.21 -16.05 5.98
N PRO A 352 -27.11 -16.56 7.22
CA PRO A 352 -26.03 -16.16 8.11
C PRO A 352 -24.68 -16.60 7.54
N ASP A 353 -23.65 -15.79 7.76
CA ASP A 353 -22.25 -16.18 7.54
C ASP A 353 -21.56 -16.28 8.90
N VAL A 354 -21.60 -15.21 9.69
CA VAL A 354 -20.96 -15.14 11.01
C VAL A 354 -21.59 -16.11 12.01
N LEU A 355 -22.93 -16.15 12.00
CA LEU A 355 -23.74 -16.99 12.86
C LEU A 355 -24.19 -18.28 12.17
N ALA A 356 -23.57 -18.65 11.03
CA ALA A 356 -23.81 -19.96 10.43
C ALA A 356 -23.40 -21.05 11.42
N TYR A 357 -24.14 -22.16 11.45
CA TYR A 357 -23.89 -23.25 12.41
C TYR A 357 -22.42 -23.72 12.41
N GLU A 358 -21.87 -23.95 11.21
CA GLU A 358 -20.47 -24.36 10.99
C GLU A 358 -19.43 -23.33 11.42
N HIS A 359 -19.82 -22.05 11.54
CA HIS A 359 -18.97 -20.94 11.94
C HIS A 359 -19.19 -20.51 13.39
N LEU A 360 -20.02 -21.18 14.20
CA LEU A 360 -20.18 -20.77 15.60
C LEU A 360 -18.86 -20.88 16.39
N ASN A 361 -18.12 -21.96 16.16
CA ASN A 361 -16.83 -22.25 16.83
C ASN A 361 -15.61 -22.12 15.89
N LYS A 362 -15.80 -21.59 14.69
CA LYS A 362 -14.76 -21.39 13.67
C LYS A 362 -14.89 -19.98 13.08
N PRO A 363 -13.84 -19.40 12.50
CA PRO A 363 -13.94 -18.06 11.96
C PRO A 363 -14.74 -18.08 10.64
N SER A 364 -15.81 -17.31 10.56
CA SER A 364 -16.57 -17.10 9.32
C SER A 364 -15.75 -16.37 8.25
N HIS A 365 -16.26 -16.35 7.01
CA HIS A 365 -15.58 -15.64 5.93
C HIS A 365 -15.45 -14.14 6.23
N PHE A 366 -16.49 -13.52 6.79
CA PHE A 366 -16.44 -12.12 7.22
C PHE A 366 -15.37 -11.86 8.29
N GLU A 367 -15.29 -12.70 9.34
CA GLU A 367 -14.28 -12.56 10.40
C GLU A 367 -12.85 -12.74 9.85
N GLN A 368 -12.65 -13.70 8.95
CA GLN A 368 -11.37 -13.92 8.25
C GLN A 368 -10.98 -12.71 7.37
N CYS A 369 -11.93 -12.04 6.72
CA CYS A 369 -11.68 -10.78 6.03
C CYS A 369 -11.23 -9.67 6.99
N LEU A 370 -11.95 -9.46 8.09
CA LEU A 370 -11.63 -8.41 9.08
C LEU A 370 -10.23 -8.59 9.67
N ILE A 371 -9.87 -9.79 10.11
CA ILE A 371 -8.52 -10.04 10.64
C ILE A 371 -7.46 -9.84 9.54
N SER A 372 -7.74 -10.24 8.28
CA SER A 372 -6.79 -10.01 7.18
C SER A 372 -6.54 -8.53 6.90
N PHE A 373 -7.54 -7.67 7.10
CA PHE A 373 -7.40 -6.21 7.00
C PHE A 373 -6.49 -5.66 8.09
N LEU A 374 -6.67 -6.08 9.34
CA LEU A 374 -5.80 -5.69 10.46
C LEU A 374 -4.35 -6.13 10.23
N LEU A 375 -4.15 -7.36 9.75
CA LEU A 375 -2.81 -7.90 9.45
C LEU A 375 -2.13 -7.15 8.30
N ALA A 376 -2.88 -6.79 7.25
CA ALA A 376 -2.36 -5.96 6.16
C ALA A 376 -1.96 -4.55 6.64
N ALA A 377 -2.72 -3.98 7.58
CA ALA A 377 -2.41 -2.69 8.19
C ALA A 377 -1.15 -2.71 9.06
N GLN A 378 -0.67 -3.89 9.49
CA GLN A 378 0.65 -4.04 10.12
C GLN A 378 1.80 -4.14 9.09
N ALA A 379 1.58 -3.59 7.88
CA ALA A 379 2.48 -3.62 6.74
C ALA A 379 2.91 -5.01 6.24
N ILE A 380 2.18 -6.08 6.62
CA ILE A 380 2.42 -7.44 6.14
C ILE A 380 2.01 -7.53 4.66
N GLN A 381 2.85 -8.17 3.84
CA GLN A 381 2.54 -8.35 2.43
C GLN A 381 1.32 -9.28 2.27
N PRO A 382 0.31 -8.94 1.44
CA PRO A 382 -0.89 -9.76 1.28
C PRO A 382 -0.63 -11.22 0.90
N SER A 383 0.39 -11.47 0.06
CA SER A 383 0.79 -12.83 -0.33
C SER A 383 1.38 -13.67 0.81
N ASN A 384 1.74 -13.05 1.94
CA ASN A 384 2.26 -13.75 3.11
C ASN A 384 1.19 -13.93 4.20
N ILE A 385 0.07 -13.19 4.15
CA ILE A 385 -0.98 -13.24 5.18
C ILE A 385 -1.60 -14.64 5.28
N LYS A 386 -1.87 -15.30 4.15
CA LYS A 386 -2.48 -16.65 4.12
C LYS A 386 -1.70 -17.70 4.92
N ASN A 387 -0.38 -17.54 5.04
CA ASN A 387 0.52 -18.53 5.64
C ASN A 387 0.82 -18.22 7.12
N LEU A 388 0.12 -17.25 7.72
CA LEU A 388 0.29 -16.94 9.13
C LEU A 388 -0.48 -17.94 9.98
N CYS A 389 0.12 -18.35 11.10
CA CYS A 389 -0.41 -19.25 12.11
C CYS A 389 -0.45 -18.57 13.48
N ALA A 390 -1.11 -19.20 14.46
CA ALA A 390 -1.20 -18.71 15.85
C ALA A 390 0.18 -18.35 16.46
N GLY A 391 1.19 -19.17 16.16
CA GLY A 391 2.57 -19.00 16.63
C GLY A 391 3.28 -17.77 16.06
N ASN A 392 2.77 -17.16 14.98
CA ASN A 392 3.32 -15.92 14.46
C ASN A 392 2.92 -14.69 15.29
N ILE A 393 1.87 -14.78 16.10
CA ILE A 393 1.41 -13.72 17.01
C ILE A 393 2.09 -13.93 18.36
N ILE A 394 3.00 -13.02 18.71
CA ILE A 394 3.80 -13.07 19.92
C ILE A 394 3.29 -12.03 20.90
N GLY A 395 2.93 -12.50 22.10
CA GLY A 395 2.56 -11.65 23.23
C GLY A 395 3.73 -11.54 24.21
N VAL A 396 4.01 -10.33 24.66
CA VAL A 396 4.99 -10.05 25.73
C VAL A 396 4.22 -9.69 26.98
N SER A 397 4.40 -10.49 28.03
CA SER A 397 3.78 -10.26 29.34
C SER A 397 4.76 -9.63 30.32
N ASN A 398 4.25 -8.88 31.29
CA ASN A 398 5.04 -8.40 32.43
C ASN A 398 5.36 -9.54 33.41
N SER A 399 6.13 -9.24 34.46
CA SER A 399 6.46 -10.17 35.55
C SER A 399 5.25 -10.73 36.30
N ARG A 400 4.09 -10.08 36.21
CA ARG A 400 2.80 -10.55 36.78
C ARG A 400 2.01 -11.44 35.80
N GLY A 401 2.54 -11.71 34.62
CA GLY A 401 1.88 -12.50 33.58
C GLY A 401 0.86 -11.73 32.73
N GLU A 402 0.63 -10.43 32.99
CA GLU A 402 -0.30 -9.61 32.20
C GLU A 402 0.30 -9.27 30.84
N LEU A 403 -0.48 -9.44 29.77
CA LEU A 403 -0.08 -9.11 28.41
C LEU A 403 0.07 -7.58 28.24
N VAL A 404 1.28 -7.13 27.90
CA VAL A 404 1.61 -5.71 27.73
C VAL A 404 1.75 -5.34 26.26
N GLN A 405 2.41 -6.18 25.46
CA GLN A 405 2.67 -5.91 24.06
C GLN A 405 2.34 -7.10 23.18
N VAL A 406 1.98 -6.81 21.93
CA VAL A 406 1.70 -7.79 20.88
C VAL A 406 2.43 -7.37 19.63
N TYR A 407 3.14 -8.31 19.00
CA TYR A 407 3.74 -8.12 17.69
C TYR A 407 3.69 -9.42 16.90
N MET A 408 4.03 -9.36 15.62
CA MET A 408 4.07 -10.53 14.76
C MET A 408 5.44 -10.77 14.16
N LYS A 409 5.83 -12.04 14.11
CA LYS A 409 7.05 -12.51 13.45
C LYS A 409 6.67 -13.39 12.26
N TYR A 410 7.07 -13.01 11.05
CA TYR A 410 6.74 -13.74 9.83
C TYR A 410 7.91 -13.82 8.85
N TYR A 411 7.92 -14.85 7.99
CA TYR A 411 8.94 -15.02 6.97
C TYR A 411 8.52 -14.35 5.65
N LYS A 412 9.32 -13.39 5.19
CA LYS A 412 9.08 -12.69 3.91
C LYS A 412 9.75 -13.44 2.78
N THR A 413 9.01 -14.33 2.13
CA THR A 413 9.49 -15.23 1.05
C THR A 413 10.35 -14.54 -0.01
N ARG A 414 9.94 -13.38 -0.52
CA ARG A 414 10.68 -12.62 -1.56
C ARG A 414 11.99 -11.97 -1.10
N ALA A 415 12.17 -11.80 0.20
CA ALA A 415 13.37 -11.21 0.79
C ALA A 415 14.22 -12.27 1.54
N ALA A 416 13.77 -13.52 1.56
CA ALA A 416 14.38 -14.64 2.28
C ALA A 416 14.76 -14.30 3.75
N GLN A 417 13.95 -13.50 4.44
CA GLN A 417 14.26 -13.01 5.78
C GLN A 417 13.01 -13.01 6.68
N ALA A 418 13.20 -13.34 7.95
CA ALA A 418 12.20 -13.09 9.00
C ALA A 418 12.05 -11.58 9.24
N LYS A 419 10.81 -11.12 9.41
CA LYS A 419 10.45 -9.74 9.73
C LYS A 419 9.57 -9.71 10.96
N ILE A 420 9.71 -8.63 11.72
CA ILE A 420 8.92 -8.31 12.90
C ILE A 420 8.08 -7.08 12.57
N THR A 421 6.79 -7.10 12.93
CA THR A 421 5.92 -5.92 12.81
C THR A 421 6.15 -4.95 13.96
N PRO A 422 5.70 -3.69 13.86
CA PRO A 422 5.70 -2.76 14.99
C PRO A 422 5.03 -3.37 16.23
N TYR A 423 5.53 -3.01 17.40
CA TYR A 423 4.95 -3.43 18.67
C TYR A 423 3.65 -2.66 18.91
N LEU A 424 2.59 -3.38 19.27
CA LEU A 424 1.31 -2.81 19.66
C LEU A 424 1.13 -2.97 21.17
N ALA A 425 0.91 -1.88 21.88
CA ALA A 425 0.59 -1.92 23.31
C ALA A 425 -0.84 -2.49 23.50
N TYR A 426 -0.97 -3.58 24.26
CA TYR A 426 -2.21 -4.34 24.37
C TYR A 426 -3.36 -3.54 25.01
N LYS A 427 -3.09 -2.81 26.10
CA LYS A 427 -4.13 -2.03 26.82
C LYS A 427 -4.61 -0.81 26.03
N SER A 428 -3.72 -0.15 25.28
CA SER A 428 -4.08 1.06 24.52
C SER A 428 -4.51 0.77 23.07
N SER A 429 -4.04 -0.31 22.43
CA SER A 429 -4.37 -0.62 21.04
C SER A 429 -5.56 -1.57 20.92
N VAL A 430 -6.70 -1.06 20.43
CA VAL A 430 -7.86 -1.91 20.07
C VAL A 430 -7.51 -2.95 19.00
N VAL A 431 -6.57 -2.62 18.11
CA VAL A 431 -6.07 -3.56 17.08
C VAL A 431 -5.35 -4.74 17.73
N ALA A 432 -4.51 -4.50 18.75
CA ALA A 432 -3.87 -5.58 19.50
C ALA A 432 -4.89 -6.47 20.20
N GLN A 433 -5.92 -5.87 20.83
CA GLN A 433 -7.00 -6.58 21.50
C GLN A 433 -7.78 -7.46 20.53
N ALA A 434 -8.10 -6.95 19.33
CA ALA A 434 -8.81 -7.69 18.30
C ALA A 434 -8.02 -8.91 17.82
N ILE A 435 -6.72 -8.74 17.52
CA ILE A 435 -5.84 -9.84 17.10
C ILE A 435 -5.74 -10.92 18.17
N VAL A 436 -5.56 -10.53 19.44
CA VAL A 436 -5.47 -11.47 20.56
C VAL A 436 -6.80 -12.16 20.82
N ASN A 437 -7.92 -11.44 20.75
CA ASN A 437 -9.26 -12.02 20.93
C ASN A 437 -9.58 -13.04 19.83
N TYR A 438 -9.21 -12.74 18.59
CA TYR A 438 -9.35 -13.66 17.46
C TYR A 438 -8.52 -14.93 17.68
N LYS A 439 -7.24 -14.79 18.05
CA LYS A 439 -6.37 -15.92 18.41
C LYS A 439 -6.96 -16.77 19.53
N LYS A 440 -7.35 -16.14 20.64
CA LYS A 440 -7.86 -16.86 21.83
C LYS A 440 -9.17 -17.59 21.58
N TYR A 441 -10.01 -17.08 20.68
CA TYR A 441 -11.35 -17.64 20.48
C TYR A 441 -11.38 -18.74 19.41
N PHE A 442 -10.60 -18.61 18.33
CA PHE A 442 -10.68 -19.54 17.19
C PHE A 442 -9.51 -20.51 17.04
N ILE A 443 -8.37 -20.26 17.71
CA ILE A 443 -7.09 -20.83 17.28
C ILE A 443 -6.41 -21.53 18.46
N ASP A 444 -6.38 -22.85 18.41
CA ASP A 444 -5.49 -23.66 19.24
C ASP A 444 -4.01 -23.40 18.89
N GLN A 445 -3.09 -23.64 19.81
CA GLN A 445 -1.73 -23.10 19.79
C GLN A 445 -0.90 -23.35 18.49
N SER A 446 -1.29 -24.31 17.64
CA SER A 446 -0.59 -24.71 16.41
C SER A 446 -1.37 -24.55 15.08
N SER A 447 -2.58 -24.00 15.06
CA SER A 447 -3.37 -23.89 13.82
C SER A 447 -3.05 -22.63 12.98
N CYS A 448 -3.31 -22.73 11.67
CA CYS A 448 -3.29 -21.59 10.74
C CYS A 448 -4.31 -20.53 11.19
N LEU A 449 -4.03 -19.24 10.93
CA LEU A 449 -4.98 -18.17 11.26
C LEU A 449 -6.24 -18.17 10.38
N PHE A 450 -6.21 -18.90 9.27
CA PHE A 450 -7.25 -18.92 8.24
C PHE A 450 -7.59 -20.36 7.90
N ASP A 451 -8.85 -20.58 7.51
CA ASP A 451 -9.30 -21.87 7.01
C ASP A 451 -8.65 -22.17 5.65
N SER A 452 -8.50 -23.46 5.33
CA SER A 452 -7.83 -23.93 4.11
C SER A 452 -8.46 -23.39 2.82
N GLY A 453 -9.78 -23.18 2.83
CA GLY A 453 -10.56 -22.63 1.72
C GLY A 453 -10.49 -21.10 1.60
N PHE A 454 -9.97 -20.39 2.60
CA PHE A 454 -9.89 -18.94 2.57
C PHE A 454 -8.63 -18.44 1.85
N ASN A 455 -8.80 -17.41 1.02
CA ASN A 455 -7.70 -16.70 0.41
C ASN A 455 -7.86 -15.18 0.61
N PRO A 456 -7.04 -14.56 1.47
CA PRO A 456 -7.10 -13.12 1.75
C PRO A 456 -6.94 -12.24 0.50
N GLY A 457 -6.34 -12.77 -0.58
CA GLY A 457 -6.10 -12.04 -1.82
C GLY A 457 -7.27 -12.01 -2.80
N ASP A 458 -8.37 -12.71 -2.50
CA ASP A 458 -9.50 -12.81 -3.41
C ASP A 458 -10.23 -11.48 -3.61
N LEU A 459 -10.83 -11.31 -4.79
CA LEU A 459 -11.53 -10.10 -5.15
C LEU A 459 -12.91 -10.08 -4.48
N ILE A 460 -13.10 -9.16 -3.53
CA ILE A 460 -14.41 -8.89 -2.95
C ILE A 460 -15.14 -7.90 -3.87
N HIS A 461 -16.27 -8.30 -4.43
CA HIS A 461 -17.13 -7.40 -5.22
C HIS A 461 -17.83 -6.38 -4.32
N PHE A 462 -17.92 -5.13 -4.80
CA PHE A 462 -18.59 -4.09 -4.05
C PHE A 462 -20.10 -4.14 -4.28
N THR A 463 -20.83 -4.72 -3.33
CA THR A 463 -22.29 -4.83 -3.37
C THR A 463 -22.85 -4.45 -1.99
N PRO A 464 -23.03 -3.15 -1.71
CA PRO A 464 -23.57 -2.66 -0.43
C PRO A 464 -25.09 -2.86 -0.32
N SER A 465 -25.72 -3.52 -1.29
CA SER A 465 -27.17 -3.69 -1.39
C SER A 465 -27.77 -4.41 -0.18
N TRP A 466 -28.83 -3.86 0.39
CA TRP A 466 -29.53 -4.43 1.54
C TRP A 466 -30.36 -5.65 1.17
N LYS A 467 -30.55 -5.90 -0.14
CA LYS A 467 -31.26 -7.08 -0.65
C LYS A 467 -30.43 -8.35 -0.52
N THR A 468 -29.11 -8.24 -0.44
CA THR A 468 -28.18 -9.37 -0.38
C THR A 468 -27.14 -9.16 0.69
N ARG A 469 -27.03 -10.10 1.64
CA ARG A 469 -26.02 -10.02 2.70
C ARG A 469 -24.64 -10.50 2.20
N THR A 470 -23.89 -9.59 1.60
CA THR A 470 -22.49 -9.78 1.19
C THR A 470 -21.52 -9.35 2.31
N ILE A 471 -20.21 -9.59 2.12
CA ILE A 471 -19.16 -9.07 3.01
C ILE A 471 -19.25 -7.53 3.12
N VAL A 472 -19.51 -6.85 2.01
CA VAL A 472 -19.55 -5.38 1.96
C VAL A 472 -20.78 -4.86 2.68
N SER A 473 -21.96 -5.44 2.46
CA SER A 473 -23.17 -5.03 3.19
C SER A 473 -23.06 -5.34 4.68
N ARG A 474 -22.45 -6.46 5.09
CA ARG A 474 -22.16 -6.75 6.52
C ARG A 474 -21.25 -5.70 7.11
N PHE A 475 -20.18 -5.34 6.40
CA PHE A 475 -19.24 -4.31 6.86
C PHE A 475 -19.94 -2.96 7.00
N THR A 476 -20.65 -2.49 5.96
CA THR A 476 -21.40 -1.22 6.01
C THR A 476 -22.42 -1.20 7.14
N ASN A 477 -23.16 -2.30 7.35
CA ASN A 477 -24.13 -2.37 8.45
C ASN A 477 -23.46 -2.41 9.81
N ALA A 478 -22.33 -3.10 9.95
CA ALA A 478 -21.55 -3.11 11.18
C ALA A 478 -21.01 -1.72 11.53
N LEU A 479 -20.57 -0.93 10.54
CA LEU A 479 -20.16 0.46 10.77
C LEU A 479 -21.30 1.30 11.36
N ARG A 480 -22.54 1.11 10.87
CA ARG A 480 -23.72 1.81 11.38
C ARG A 480 -24.16 1.32 12.77
N ILE A 481 -24.21 0.01 12.97
CA ILE A 481 -24.74 -0.61 14.20
C ILE A 481 -23.79 -0.42 15.39
N TYR A 482 -22.48 -0.40 15.11
CA TYR A 482 -21.45 -0.20 16.13
C TYR A 482 -20.86 1.22 16.11
N ASP A 483 -21.55 2.21 15.51
CA ASP A 483 -21.00 3.57 15.35
C ASP A 483 -20.61 4.19 16.69
N SER A 484 -21.42 4.03 17.74
CA SER A 484 -21.11 4.59 19.06
C SER A 484 -19.86 3.98 19.69
N GLU A 485 -19.68 2.66 19.59
CA GLU A 485 -18.46 1.99 20.04
C GLU A 485 -17.24 2.40 19.21
N ILE A 486 -17.41 2.53 17.89
CA ILE A 486 -16.35 2.97 16.97
C ILE A 486 -15.92 4.40 17.30
N GLN A 487 -16.87 5.33 17.44
CA GLN A 487 -16.63 6.74 17.74
C GLN A 487 -15.90 6.93 19.08
N SER A 488 -16.32 6.19 20.10
CA SER A 488 -15.66 6.23 21.42
C SER A 488 -14.19 5.85 21.31
N GLU A 489 -13.89 4.79 20.56
CA GLU A 489 -12.54 4.30 20.38
C GLU A 489 -11.69 5.18 19.44
N LEU A 490 -12.31 5.79 18.43
CA LEU A 490 -11.64 6.76 17.56
C LEU A 490 -11.21 8.02 18.34
N ARG A 491 -12.11 8.55 19.17
CA ARG A 491 -11.81 9.71 20.04
C ARG A 491 -10.68 9.40 21.01
N ARG A 492 -10.68 8.20 21.61
CA ARG A 492 -9.62 7.74 22.52
C ARG A 492 -8.23 7.73 21.86
N ASN A 493 -8.16 7.47 20.56
CA ASN A 493 -6.92 7.40 19.79
C ASN A 493 -6.62 8.67 18.96
N GLY A 494 -7.45 9.71 19.04
CA GLY A 494 -7.27 10.95 18.30
C GLY A 494 -7.49 10.84 16.78
N PHE A 495 -8.37 9.92 16.35
CA PHE A 495 -8.75 9.75 14.94
C PHE A 495 -10.17 10.25 14.68
N THR A 496 -10.47 10.58 13.42
CA THR A 496 -11.82 10.98 13.00
C THR A 496 -12.60 9.80 12.41
N ASN A 497 -13.94 9.92 12.37
CA ASN A 497 -14.82 8.88 11.82
C ASN A 497 -15.06 9.03 10.30
N ILE A 498 -14.03 9.52 9.58
CA ILE A 498 -14.11 9.77 8.13
C ILE A 498 -14.48 8.49 7.34
N LEU A 499 -14.08 7.30 7.83
CA LEU A 499 -14.42 6.03 7.19
C LEU A 499 -15.93 5.78 7.17
N SER A 500 -16.60 5.82 8.34
CA SER A 500 -18.04 5.56 8.41
C SER A 500 -18.80 6.59 7.59
N LYS A 501 -18.38 7.86 7.62
CA LYS A 501 -18.97 8.91 6.79
C LYS A 501 -18.86 8.59 5.29
N CYS A 502 -17.72 8.06 4.84
CA CYS A 502 -17.56 7.67 3.44
C CYS A 502 -18.54 6.55 3.03
N PHE A 503 -18.77 5.56 3.91
CA PHE A 503 -19.69 4.45 3.64
C PHE A 503 -21.16 4.86 3.77
N GLU A 504 -21.47 5.85 4.60
CA GLU A 504 -22.78 6.50 4.66
C GLU A 504 -23.10 7.20 3.32
N ILE A 505 -22.16 8.01 2.79
CA ILE A 505 -22.30 8.66 1.48
C ILE A 505 -22.52 7.63 0.35
N PHE A 506 -21.82 6.49 0.39
CA PHE A 506 -22.08 5.41 -0.57
C PHE A 506 -23.48 4.80 -0.47
N SER A 507 -24.06 4.78 0.72
CA SER A 507 -25.37 4.20 0.97
C SER A 507 -26.48 5.18 0.60
N GLU A 508 -26.32 6.47 0.88
CA GLU A 508 -27.33 7.51 0.65
C GLU A 508 -27.31 8.06 -0.77
N SER A 509 -26.11 8.33 -1.29
CA SER A 509 -25.92 9.02 -2.57
C SER A 509 -25.40 8.11 -3.67
N GLY A 510 -25.02 6.87 -3.35
CA GLY A 510 -24.54 5.89 -4.32
C GLY A 510 -25.64 5.47 -5.30
N GLY A 511 -25.29 5.36 -6.58
CA GLY A 511 -26.14 4.74 -7.59
C GLY A 511 -26.19 3.22 -7.46
N ILE A 512 -26.78 2.56 -8.45
CA ILE A 512 -26.86 1.09 -8.45
C ILE A 512 -25.48 0.44 -8.53
N PRO A 513 -25.20 -0.64 -7.77
CA PRO A 513 -23.94 -1.37 -7.85
C PRO A 513 -23.70 -1.96 -9.25
N HIS A 514 -22.44 -2.10 -9.64
CA HIS A 514 -22.08 -2.64 -10.96
C HIS A 514 -22.68 -4.04 -11.21
N SER A 515 -22.79 -4.89 -10.18
CA SER A 515 -23.41 -6.22 -10.30
C SER A 515 -24.89 -6.15 -10.67
N GLU A 516 -25.64 -5.24 -10.05
CA GLU A 516 -27.07 -5.05 -10.33
C GLU A 516 -27.29 -4.41 -11.70
N TRP A 517 -26.50 -3.38 -12.03
CA TRP A 517 -26.49 -2.80 -13.37
C TRP A 517 -26.18 -3.84 -14.45
N TRP A 518 -25.16 -4.67 -14.22
CA TRP A 518 -24.74 -5.72 -15.16
C TRP A 518 -25.87 -6.68 -15.47
N THR A 519 -26.61 -7.14 -14.44
CA THR A 519 -27.77 -8.03 -14.63
C THR A 519 -28.85 -7.35 -15.47
N SER A 520 -29.19 -6.10 -15.15
CA SER A 520 -30.23 -5.35 -15.89
C SER A 520 -29.88 -5.07 -17.36
N ILE A 521 -28.58 -4.92 -17.69
CA ILE A 521 -28.11 -4.71 -19.06
C ILE A 521 -27.94 -6.04 -19.81
N ALA A 522 -27.55 -7.11 -19.12
CA ALA A 522 -27.44 -8.45 -19.69
C ALA A 522 -28.81 -8.94 -20.22
N GLU A 523 -29.89 -8.67 -19.48
CA GLU A 523 -31.26 -8.92 -19.91
C GLU A 523 -31.64 -8.14 -21.17
N LYS A 524 -31.08 -6.94 -21.33
CA LYS A 524 -31.32 -6.04 -22.48
C LYS A 524 -30.35 -6.26 -23.66
N LYS A 525 -29.52 -7.31 -23.66
CA LYS A 525 -28.49 -7.62 -24.68
C LYS A 525 -27.53 -6.45 -24.99
N GLY A 526 -27.26 -5.57 -24.02
CA GLY A 526 -26.37 -4.42 -24.21
C GLY A 526 -24.88 -4.76 -24.08
N SER A 527 -24.01 -3.88 -24.60
CA SER A 527 -22.56 -3.96 -24.43
C SER A 527 -22.16 -3.81 -22.94
N LYS A 528 -21.36 -4.75 -22.45
CA LYS A 528 -21.01 -4.93 -21.03
C LYS A 528 -19.64 -4.33 -20.68
N SER A 529 -19.49 -3.02 -20.90
CA SER A 529 -18.24 -2.30 -20.62
C SER A 529 -18.34 -1.48 -19.32
N TYR A 530 -17.28 -1.48 -18.52
CA TYR A 530 -17.19 -0.63 -17.33
C TYR A 530 -17.23 0.87 -17.66
N SER A 531 -16.72 1.26 -18.84
CA SER A 531 -16.82 2.65 -19.32
C SER A 531 -18.28 3.06 -19.53
N ARG A 532 -19.13 2.12 -19.94
CA ARG A 532 -20.57 2.34 -20.10
C ARG A 532 -21.26 2.43 -18.74
N TYR A 533 -20.90 1.59 -17.78
CA TYR A 533 -21.43 1.72 -16.41
C TYR A 533 -21.20 3.13 -15.83
N LYS A 534 -20.01 3.69 -16.05
CA LYS A 534 -19.68 5.06 -15.61
C LYS A 534 -20.47 6.15 -16.34
N SER A 535 -20.85 5.94 -17.61
CA SER A 535 -21.68 6.90 -18.35
C SER A 535 -23.15 6.78 -18.00
N ASP A 536 -23.62 5.55 -17.75
CA ASP A 536 -25.03 5.26 -17.51
C ASP A 536 -25.46 5.69 -16.09
N ILE A 537 -24.54 5.63 -15.11
CA ILE A 537 -24.81 5.91 -13.70
C ILE A 537 -24.06 7.15 -13.23
N LYS A 538 -24.81 8.20 -12.85
CA LYS A 538 -24.28 9.48 -12.34
C LYS A 538 -23.32 9.27 -11.14
N ASN A 539 -23.81 8.62 -10.10
CA ASN A 539 -23.04 8.34 -8.88
C ASN A 539 -22.58 6.87 -8.87
N TYR A 540 -21.78 6.47 -9.85
CA TYR A 540 -21.33 5.08 -9.97
C TYR A 540 -20.52 4.63 -8.75
N LEU A 541 -20.71 3.37 -8.33
CA LEU A 541 -20.00 2.79 -7.19
C LEU A 541 -18.72 2.06 -7.62
N PRO A 542 -17.77 1.80 -6.70
CA PRO A 542 -16.65 0.91 -6.95
C PRO A 542 -17.12 -0.47 -7.44
N THR A 543 -16.29 -1.19 -8.21
CA THR A 543 -16.60 -2.56 -8.66
C THR A 543 -16.11 -3.63 -7.70
N SER A 544 -15.08 -3.31 -6.93
CA SER A 544 -14.50 -4.17 -5.91
C SER A 544 -14.32 -3.39 -4.63
N PHE A 545 -14.41 -4.07 -3.50
CA PHE A 545 -14.09 -3.53 -2.19
C PHE A 545 -12.59 -3.22 -2.05
N ILE A 546 -12.22 -2.59 -0.94
CA ILE A 546 -10.86 -2.23 -0.58
C ILE A 546 -9.95 -3.47 -0.62
N ARG A 547 -8.81 -3.38 -1.30
CA ARG A 547 -7.83 -4.48 -1.41
C ARG A 547 -6.76 -4.38 -0.34
N LEU A 548 -6.26 -5.54 0.12
CA LEU A 548 -5.17 -5.62 1.10
C LEU A 548 -3.90 -4.83 0.72
N ASN A 549 -3.59 -4.72 -0.58
CA ASN A 549 -2.46 -3.91 -1.03
C ASN A 549 -2.65 -2.40 -0.75
N ALA A 550 -3.88 -1.89 -0.83
CA ALA A 550 -4.16 -0.48 -0.56
C ALA A 550 -4.03 -0.17 0.94
N ILE A 551 -4.61 -1.04 1.79
CA ILE A 551 -4.50 -0.97 3.25
C ILE A 551 -3.01 -0.98 3.67
N LYS A 552 -2.25 -1.95 3.16
CA LYS A 552 -0.83 -2.08 3.46
C LYS A 552 -0.01 -0.88 2.98
N THR A 553 -0.31 -0.35 1.79
CA THR A 553 0.38 0.84 1.25
C THR A 553 0.11 2.06 2.12
N SER A 554 -1.15 2.29 2.51
CA SER A 554 -1.51 3.37 3.43
C SER A 554 -0.87 3.24 4.79
N ALA A 555 -0.79 2.03 5.35
CA ALA A 555 -0.08 1.83 6.62
C ALA A 555 1.40 2.21 6.53
N ILE A 556 2.08 1.86 5.43
CA ILE A 556 3.47 2.28 5.20
C ILE A 556 3.56 3.81 5.08
N TYR A 557 2.66 4.43 4.32
CA TYR A 557 2.66 5.89 4.15
C TYR A 557 2.33 6.64 5.44
N ALA A 558 1.44 6.10 6.28
CA ALA A 558 1.12 6.66 7.59
C ALA A 558 2.32 6.65 8.57
N THR A 559 3.26 5.73 8.37
CA THR A 559 4.51 5.67 9.16
C THR A 559 5.67 6.47 8.56
N ALA A 560 5.55 6.92 7.31
CA ALA A 560 6.59 7.71 6.66
C ALA A 560 6.38 9.20 6.99
N ASP A 561 7.42 9.88 7.49
CA ASP A 561 7.41 11.30 7.88
C ASP A 561 6.96 12.28 6.77
N GLN A 562 6.80 11.80 5.53
CA GLN A 562 6.38 12.60 4.37
C GLN A 562 4.89 13.02 4.41
N PHE A 563 4.09 12.51 5.36
CA PHE A 563 2.66 12.82 5.49
C PHE A 563 2.31 13.42 6.86
N ASN A 564 3.10 14.40 7.32
CA ASN A 564 2.69 15.24 8.43
C ASN A 564 1.47 16.09 8.03
N GLN A 565 0.62 16.41 9.00
CA GLN A 565 -0.56 17.26 8.78
C GLN A 565 -0.18 18.61 8.12
N ASN A 566 1.03 19.10 8.39
CA ASN A 566 1.49 20.37 7.86
C ASN A 566 2.21 20.25 6.50
N SER A 567 2.24 19.08 5.88
CA SER A 567 2.88 18.88 4.58
C SER A 567 1.96 19.36 3.45
N PRO A 568 2.35 20.36 2.64
CA PRO A 568 1.51 20.87 1.57
C PRO A 568 1.28 19.78 0.52
N GLN A 569 0.02 19.35 0.40
CA GLN A 569 -0.41 18.44 -0.66
C GLN A 569 -0.87 19.26 -1.87
N ASN A 570 -0.54 18.76 -3.06
CA ASN A 570 -0.97 19.38 -4.29
C ASN A 570 -2.39 18.93 -4.64
N PHE A 571 -3.30 19.89 -4.77
CA PHE A 571 -4.70 19.65 -5.11
C PHE A 571 -5.01 19.83 -6.60
N ASN A 572 -4.00 20.16 -7.42
CA ASN A 572 -4.20 20.44 -8.82
C ASN A 572 -4.24 19.17 -9.67
N SER A 573 -4.84 19.29 -10.86
CA SER A 573 -5.01 18.22 -11.85
C SER A 573 -3.71 17.74 -12.51
N HIS A 574 -2.60 18.46 -12.28
CA HIS A 574 -1.27 18.13 -12.77
C HIS A 574 -0.44 17.47 -11.66
N SER A 575 0.50 16.58 -12.04
CA SER A 575 1.38 15.96 -11.05
C SER A 575 2.34 16.99 -10.46
N ASN A 576 2.78 16.84 -9.20
CA ASN A 576 3.77 17.74 -8.57
C ASN A 576 4.97 17.99 -9.47
N ALA A 577 5.46 16.95 -10.17
CA ALA A 577 6.58 17.06 -11.10
C ALA A 577 6.27 17.96 -12.30
N THR A 578 5.04 17.91 -12.81
CA THR A 578 4.59 18.72 -13.95
C THR A 578 4.37 20.17 -13.54
N GLU A 579 3.86 20.43 -12.33
CA GLU A 579 3.74 21.80 -11.82
C GLU A 579 5.08 22.45 -11.51
N LEU A 580 5.98 21.69 -10.89
CA LEU A 580 7.33 22.14 -10.58
C LEU A 580 8.14 22.48 -11.85
N GLN A 581 7.88 21.78 -12.97
CA GLN A 581 8.60 21.98 -14.22
C GLN A 581 7.97 23.01 -15.16
N HIS A 582 6.67 23.25 -15.09
CA HIS A 582 5.96 24.07 -16.09
C HIS A 582 5.21 25.30 -15.55
N TYR A 583 4.84 25.33 -14.27
CA TYR A 583 4.00 26.41 -13.70
C TYR A 583 4.66 27.20 -12.57
N LEU A 584 5.74 26.66 -11.99
CA LEU A 584 6.55 27.30 -10.95
C LEU A 584 7.85 27.84 -11.56
N ASN A 585 7.74 28.96 -12.28
CA ASN A 585 8.89 29.67 -12.84
C ASN A 585 8.90 31.13 -12.34
N ASP A 586 9.97 31.86 -12.64
CA ASP A 586 10.21 33.22 -12.15
C ASP A 586 9.20 34.27 -12.64
N GLN A 587 8.20 33.88 -13.44
CA GLN A 587 7.10 34.77 -13.84
C GLN A 587 5.86 34.65 -12.95
N ASN A 588 5.83 33.68 -12.02
CA ASN A 588 4.72 33.49 -11.09
C ASN A 588 5.00 34.19 -9.76
N GLN A 589 4.47 35.41 -9.59
CA GLN A 589 4.67 36.26 -8.41
C GLN A 589 4.23 35.56 -7.11
N ASP A 590 3.10 34.84 -7.13
CA ASP A 590 2.59 34.07 -5.98
C ASP A 590 3.55 32.95 -5.55
N TRP A 591 4.27 32.34 -6.51
CA TRP A 591 5.29 31.35 -6.21
C TRP A 591 6.56 32.00 -5.65
N GLN A 592 7.01 33.13 -6.20
CA GLN A 592 8.15 33.87 -5.65
C GLN A 592 7.88 34.34 -4.22
N ASP A 593 6.66 34.81 -3.94
CA ASP A 593 6.26 35.26 -2.61
C ASP A 593 6.15 34.09 -1.61
N ARG A 594 5.60 32.94 -2.04
CA ARG A 594 5.57 31.72 -1.23
C ARG A 594 6.95 31.13 -1.01
N ASN A 595 7.82 31.09 -2.03
CA ASN A 595 9.20 30.67 -1.85
C ASN A 595 9.97 31.64 -0.96
N GLY A 596 9.73 32.94 -1.08
CA GLY A 596 10.29 33.95 -0.18
C GLY A 596 9.85 33.73 1.27
N GLN A 597 8.57 33.42 1.51
CA GLN A 597 8.04 33.09 2.84
C GLN A 597 8.60 31.77 3.37
N VAL A 598 8.60 30.70 2.58
CA VAL A 598 9.16 29.40 2.97
C VAL A 598 10.66 29.52 3.23
N THR A 599 11.38 30.27 2.40
CA THR A 599 12.80 30.53 2.60
C THR A 599 13.02 31.32 3.88
N ARG A 600 12.24 32.37 4.17
CA ARG A 600 12.30 33.10 5.44
C ARG A 600 11.93 32.23 6.64
N LEU A 601 10.92 31.36 6.51
CA LEU A 601 10.52 30.42 7.56
C LEU A 601 11.61 29.40 7.82
N VAL A 602 12.19 28.80 6.77
CA VAL A 602 13.31 27.86 6.87
C VAL A 602 14.56 28.56 7.38
N PHE A 603 14.83 29.81 7.00
CA PHE A 603 15.94 30.58 7.57
C PHE A 603 15.67 30.95 9.03
N ASN A 604 14.44 31.29 9.41
CA ASN A 604 14.07 31.49 10.81
C ASN A 604 14.16 30.19 11.61
N ASP A 605 13.77 29.05 11.02
CA ASP A 605 13.86 27.73 11.65
C ASP A 605 15.31 27.30 11.75
N MET A 606 16.11 27.51 10.70
CA MET A 606 17.55 27.32 10.76
C MET A 606 18.18 28.25 11.79
N GLN A 607 17.77 29.51 11.88
CA GLN A 607 18.22 30.44 12.91
C GLN A 607 17.78 30.01 14.32
N SER A 608 16.60 29.38 14.45
CA SER A 608 16.02 28.96 15.72
C SER A 608 16.49 27.56 16.19
N TYR A 609 16.86 26.68 15.26
CA TYR A 609 17.16 25.26 15.52
C TYR A 609 18.53 24.79 15.02
N ALA A 610 19.05 25.33 13.90
CA ALA A 610 20.31 24.88 13.28
C ALA A 610 21.52 25.79 13.58
N PHE A 611 21.30 27.10 13.77
CA PHE A 611 22.29 28.14 14.01
C PHE A 611 22.12 28.84 15.36
N ARG A 612 21.11 28.48 16.16
CA ARG A 612 21.25 28.64 17.59
C ARG A 612 22.45 27.80 18.02
N PRO A 613 23.41 28.32 18.80
CA PRO A 613 24.25 27.43 19.60
C PRO A 613 23.28 26.49 20.29
N THR A 614 23.42 25.19 20.02
CA THR A 614 22.58 24.20 20.67
C THR A 614 22.98 24.27 22.13
N ASP A 615 22.21 24.98 22.93
CA ASP A 615 22.08 24.74 24.37
C ASP A 615 21.49 23.32 24.44
N ASN A 616 22.38 22.33 24.27
CA ASN A 616 22.01 20.93 24.19
C ASN A 616 21.50 20.60 25.59
N PRO A 617 20.20 20.31 25.79
CA PRO A 617 19.67 20.09 27.14
C PRO A 617 20.36 18.92 27.84
N ALA A 618 20.98 17.99 27.10
CA ALA A 618 21.85 16.98 27.67
C ALA A 618 23.21 17.55 28.12
N ILE A 619 23.83 18.47 27.38
CA ILE A 619 25.08 19.16 27.80
C ILE A 619 24.80 20.10 28.97
N ASP A 620 23.69 20.83 28.96
CA ASP A 620 23.28 21.68 30.09
C ASP A 620 22.94 20.82 31.30
N SER A 621 22.26 19.69 31.10
CA SER A 621 22.01 18.72 32.17
C SER A 621 23.33 18.18 32.72
N VAL A 622 24.28 17.76 31.88
CA VAL A 622 25.61 17.29 32.30
C VAL A 622 26.38 18.39 33.04
N SER A 623 26.41 19.60 32.51
CA SER A 623 27.10 20.74 33.11
C SER A 623 26.48 21.10 34.47
N ASN A 624 25.15 21.13 34.55
CA ASN A 624 24.42 21.32 35.81
C ASN A 624 24.70 20.18 36.80
N LEU A 625 24.75 18.93 36.34
CA LEU A 625 25.06 17.76 37.18
C LEU A 625 26.48 17.83 37.73
N VAL A 626 27.47 18.15 36.88
CA VAL A 626 28.88 18.30 37.28
C VAL A 626 29.05 19.44 38.27
N ASN A 627 28.43 20.61 38.00
CA ASN A 627 28.53 21.78 38.87
C ASN A 627 27.87 21.56 40.24
N ARG A 628 26.80 20.76 40.30
CA ARG A 628 26.09 20.42 41.55
C ARG A 628 26.69 19.22 42.29
N THR A 629 27.77 18.63 41.76
CA THR A 629 28.40 17.46 42.39
C THR A 629 29.50 17.89 43.36
N ILE A 630 29.36 17.54 44.63
CA ILE A 630 30.36 17.73 45.68
C ILE A 630 31.10 16.42 45.91
N ILE A 631 32.43 16.47 45.87
CA ILE A 631 33.27 15.31 46.14
C ILE A 631 33.65 15.31 47.61
N GLN A 632 33.33 14.23 48.30
CA GLN A 632 33.75 14.02 49.67
C GLN A 632 34.91 13.01 49.70
N SER A 633 36.04 13.44 50.25
CA SER A 633 37.13 12.52 50.61
C SER A 633 36.66 11.68 51.79
N SER A 634 36.78 10.35 51.69
CA SER A 634 36.31 9.39 52.69
C SER A 634 36.66 9.83 54.13
N PRO A 635 35.69 10.16 55.01
CA PRO A 635 35.94 10.30 56.43
C PRO A 635 35.98 8.92 57.08
N GLU A 636 36.97 8.69 57.94
CA GLU A 636 36.99 7.62 58.92
C GLU A 636 35.89 7.87 59.97
N ALA A 637 34.63 7.56 59.63
CA ALA A 637 33.54 7.18 60.53
C ALA A 637 32.18 7.31 59.81
N GLY A 638 31.48 6.18 59.63
CA GLY A 638 30.09 6.15 59.15
C GLY A 638 29.93 5.99 57.63
N VAL A 639 30.26 4.81 57.10
CA VAL A 639 30.09 4.46 55.69
C VAL A 639 28.60 4.47 55.32
N ARG A 640 28.12 5.53 54.66
CA ARG A 640 26.86 5.50 53.90
C ARG A 640 27.14 4.85 52.54
N VAL A 641 26.49 3.72 52.27
CA VAL A 641 26.67 2.97 51.03
C VAL A 641 26.13 3.80 49.85
N PRO A 642 26.92 4.04 48.78
CA PRO A 642 26.43 4.69 47.58
C PRO A 642 25.27 3.90 46.96
N ASN A 643 24.26 4.59 46.44
CA ASN A 643 23.19 3.95 45.67
C ASN A 643 23.76 3.30 44.39
N ALA A 644 22.93 2.57 43.63
CA ALA A 644 23.34 1.90 42.39
C ALA A 644 23.92 2.85 41.30
N ARG A 645 23.83 4.17 41.50
CA ARG A 645 24.37 5.23 40.63
C ARG A 645 25.64 5.89 41.19
N GLY A 646 26.13 5.45 42.35
CA GLY A 646 27.41 5.89 42.92
C GLY A 646 27.38 7.15 43.79
N TYR A 647 26.21 7.58 44.30
CA TYR A 647 26.10 8.75 45.18
C TYR A 647 25.23 8.51 46.42
N VAL A 648 25.31 9.41 47.41
CA VAL A 648 24.52 9.37 48.65
C VAL A 648 23.44 10.46 48.59
N ASN A 649 22.16 10.09 48.78
CA ASN A 649 21.10 11.09 48.93
C ASN A 649 21.22 11.74 50.31
N SER A 650 21.25 13.08 50.39
CA SER A 650 20.94 13.78 51.63
C SER A 650 19.48 13.46 51.97
N SER A 651 19.26 13.01 53.20
CA SER A 651 17.96 12.61 53.70
C SER A 651 17.05 13.83 53.86
N GLN A 652 16.18 14.10 52.88
CA GLN A 652 14.76 14.39 53.06
C GLN A 652 14.05 14.48 51.71
N GLU A 653 12.84 13.93 51.66
CA GLU A 653 11.92 13.98 50.53
C GLU A 653 11.54 15.44 50.25
N GLU A 654 11.80 15.91 49.03
CA GLU A 654 10.84 16.66 48.20
C GLU A 654 11.50 17.08 46.88
N LYS A 655 10.69 17.07 45.81
CA LYS A 655 11.05 17.60 44.50
C LYS A 655 11.27 19.11 44.61
N SER A 656 12.47 19.53 44.98
CA SER A 656 12.94 20.90 44.78
C SER A 656 14.14 20.90 43.81
N GLU A 657 14.08 21.78 42.83
CA GLU A 657 15.23 22.13 41.99
C GLU A 657 16.32 22.74 42.89
N GLY A 658 17.23 21.90 43.40
CA GLY A 658 18.31 22.42 44.25
C GLY A 658 19.17 21.40 45.00
N VAL A 659 18.88 20.10 44.95
CA VAL A 659 19.63 19.12 45.74
C VAL A 659 21.06 18.90 45.20
N GLU A 660 22.07 19.23 46.00
CA GLU A 660 23.49 18.94 45.72
C GLU A 660 23.75 17.42 45.74
N ARG A 661 24.49 16.89 44.75
CA ARG A 661 24.86 15.47 44.68
C ARG A 661 26.20 15.24 45.38
N VAL A 662 26.23 14.44 46.44
CA VAL A 662 27.47 14.08 47.12
C VAL A 662 28.03 12.76 46.58
N VAL A 663 29.24 12.80 46.03
CA VAL A 663 29.97 11.63 45.50
C VAL A 663 31.18 11.34 46.40
N ILE A 664 31.30 10.09 46.86
CA ILE A 664 32.43 9.64 47.67
C ILE A 664 33.56 9.21 46.73
N ASP A 665 34.76 9.76 46.93
CA ASP A 665 35.97 9.33 46.21
C ASP A 665 36.46 7.98 46.76
N SER A 666 35.86 6.89 46.29
CA SER A 666 36.20 5.51 46.66
C SER A 666 36.24 4.56 45.46
N ALA A 667 36.91 3.41 45.62
CA ALA A 667 37.05 2.42 44.55
C ALA A 667 35.69 1.81 44.16
N GLU A 668 34.77 1.68 45.10
CA GLU A 668 33.40 1.18 44.91
C GLU A 668 32.57 2.12 44.03
N THR A 669 32.68 3.43 44.25
CA THR A 669 32.03 4.44 43.40
C THR A 669 32.51 4.33 41.95
N VAL A 670 33.82 4.15 41.75
CA VAL A 670 34.43 3.97 40.42
C VAL A 670 33.90 2.71 39.73
N VAL A 671 33.73 1.61 40.48
CA VAL A 671 33.13 0.37 39.96
C VAL A 671 31.71 0.61 39.47
N LEU A 672 30.87 1.30 40.26
CA LEU A 672 29.48 1.57 39.90
C LEU A 672 29.37 2.46 38.65
N MET A 673 30.17 3.53 38.58
CA MET A 673 30.22 4.41 37.41
C MET A 673 30.66 3.66 36.14
N LYS A 674 31.72 2.83 36.24
CA LYS A 674 32.18 2.02 35.11
C LYS A 674 31.20 0.95 34.68
N HIS A 675 30.49 0.34 35.63
CA HIS A 675 29.42 -0.61 35.33
C HIS A 675 28.27 0.07 34.59
N TYR A 676 27.83 1.24 35.07
CA TYR A 676 26.75 2.01 34.44
C TYR A 676 27.08 2.38 32.98
N ILE A 677 28.26 2.93 32.71
CA ILE A 677 28.72 3.29 31.36
C ILE A 677 28.73 2.06 30.45
N HIS A 678 29.29 0.94 30.92
CA HIS A 678 29.36 -0.29 30.13
C HIS A 678 27.96 -0.85 29.79
N GLN A 679 27.04 -0.82 30.76
CA GLN A 679 25.65 -1.23 30.58
C GLN A 679 24.94 -0.32 29.57
N ALA A 680 25.19 0.99 29.61
CA ALA A 680 24.59 1.96 28.69
C ALA A 680 25.05 1.73 27.25
N GLN A 681 26.34 1.45 27.05
CA GLN A 681 26.90 1.10 25.75
C GLN A 681 26.31 -0.20 25.20
N ARG A 682 26.22 -1.24 26.05
CA ARG A 682 25.69 -2.56 25.67
C ARG A 682 24.24 -2.50 25.21
N PHE A 683 23.39 -1.77 25.95
CA PHE A 683 21.95 -1.72 25.73
C PHE A 683 21.46 -0.52 24.90
N SER A 684 22.37 0.36 24.45
CA SER A 684 22.05 1.59 23.70
C SER A 684 21.07 1.40 22.53
N LYS A 685 21.32 0.42 21.66
CA LYS A 685 20.48 0.16 20.49
C LYS A 685 19.09 -0.35 20.86
N GLU A 686 18.99 -1.16 21.91
CA GLU A 686 17.73 -1.72 22.38
C GLU A 686 16.91 -0.65 23.11
N LEU A 687 17.55 0.16 23.96
CA LEU A 687 16.92 1.28 24.66
C LEU A 687 16.41 2.37 23.71
N LEU A 688 17.15 2.69 22.64
CA LEU A 688 16.69 3.63 21.61
C LEU A 688 15.44 3.13 20.86
N GLN A 689 15.26 1.81 20.76
CA GLN A 689 14.11 1.21 20.11
C GLN A 689 12.91 1.02 21.05
N SER A 690 13.16 0.69 22.32
CA SER A 690 12.12 0.38 23.30
C SER A 690 11.66 1.59 24.12
N ASN A 691 12.58 2.46 24.52
CA ASN A 691 12.32 3.61 25.40
C ASN A 691 13.28 4.78 25.13
N LYS A 692 13.09 5.42 23.97
CA LYS A 692 13.91 6.56 23.51
C LYS A 692 14.00 7.69 24.54
N MET A 693 12.91 8.01 25.22
CA MET A 693 12.87 9.11 26.19
C MET A 693 13.74 8.82 27.43
N PHE A 694 13.68 7.61 27.99
CA PHE A 694 14.56 7.23 29.11
C PHE A 694 16.05 7.26 28.70
N PHE A 695 16.35 6.83 27.47
CA PHE A 695 17.72 6.87 26.96
C PHE A 695 18.26 8.30 26.85
N GLU A 696 17.50 9.20 26.22
CA GLU A 696 17.92 10.59 25.95
C GLU A 696 18.01 11.45 27.22
N TRP A 697 17.06 11.29 28.15
CA TRP A 697 16.94 12.18 29.30
C TRP A 697 17.62 11.66 30.58
N GLU A 698 17.88 10.36 30.68
CA GLU A 698 18.43 9.76 31.90
C GLU A 698 19.71 8.98 31.66
N VAL A 699 19.74 8.06 30.69
CA VAL A 699 20.92 7.21 30.47
C VAL A 699 22.10 8.01 29.91
N LEU A 700 21.84 8.84 28.89
CA LEU A 700 22.88 9.60 28.20
C LEU A 700 23.51 10.66 29.13
N PRO A 701 22.74 11.53 29.84
CA PRO A 701 23.34 12.54 30.71
C PRO A 701 24.10 11.93 31.90
N ASN A 702 23.59 10.85 32.50
CA ASN A 702 24.28 10.20 33.63
C ASN A 702 25.55 9.44 33.19
N SER A 703 25.58 8.91 31.97
CA SER A 703 26.79 8.25 31.43
C SER A 703 27.90 9.26 31.18
N GLU A 704 27.55 10.40 30.57
CA GLU A 704 28.50 11.48 30.29
C GLU A 704 29.00 12.15 31.58
N TRP A 705 28.11 12.36 32.55
CA TRP A 705 28.48 12.81 33.89
C TRP A 705 29.45 11.83 34.56
N ALA A 706 29.19 10.52 34.52
CA ALA A 706 30.07 9.52 35.10
C ALA A 706 31.44 9.48 34.42
N GLU A 707 31.51 9.62 33.09
CA GLU A 707 32.78 9.74 32.37
C GLU A 707 33.55 11.00 32.78
N THR A 708 32.87 12.15 32.89
CA THR A 708 33.47 13.41 33.33
C THR A 708 34.01 13.31 34.76
N MET A 709 33.27 12.67 35.67
CA MET A 709 33.70 12.48 37.06
C MET A 709 34.97 11.62 37.15
N LEU A 710 35.02 10.52 36.39
CA LEU A 710 36.18 9.63 36.33
C LEU A 710 37.40 10.27 35.68
N ALA A 711 37.20 11.20 34.73
CA ALA A 711 38.29 11.84 33.99
C ALA A 711 38.86 13.07 34.71
N GLN A 712 38.03 13.88 35.37
CA GLN A 712 38.41 15.24 35.78
C GLN A 712 38.27 15.52 37.28
N LYS A 713 37.49 14.73 38.03
CA LYS A 713 37.04 15.09 39.38
C LYS A 713 37.53 14.12 40.46
N LEU A 714 37.49 12.82 40.21
CA LEU A 714 37.95 11.80 41.16
C LEU A 714 39.47 11.64 41.17
N SER A 715 40.04 11.22 42.31
CA SER A 715 41.47 10.99 42.46
C SER A 715 41.99 9.93 41.47
N PRO A 716 43.05 10.20 40.70
CA PRO A 716 43.63 9.24 39.75
C PRO A 716 44.06 7.91 40.41
N LYS A 717 44.45 7.94 41.69
CA LYS A 717 44.81 6.74 42.45
C LYS A 717 43.60 5.86 42.72
N THR A 718 42.48 6.46 43.13
CA THR A 718 41.21 5.76 43.35
C THR A 718 40.65 5.21 42.05
N VAL A 719 40.71 5.99 40.96
CA VAL A 719 40.25 5.57 39.64
C VAL A 719 41.02 4.33 39.15
N ARG A 720 42.35 4.31 39.27
CA ARG A 720 43.16 3.13 38.90
C ARG A 720 42.74 1.89 39.70
N ARG A 721 42.66 2.01 41.03
CA ARG A 721 42.27 0.90 41.92
C ARG A 721 40.85 0.40 41.62
N GLY A 722 39.90 1.30 41.42
CA GLY A 722 38.51 0.95 41.10
C GLY A 722 38.34 0.31 39.72
N VAL A 723 39.12 0.72 38.72
CA VAL A 723 39.12 0.10 37.38
C VAL A 723 39.67 -1.34 37.44
N GLU A 724 40.74 -1.58 38.20
CA GLU A 724 41.26 -2.93 38.45
C GLU A 724 40.22 -3.80 39.16
N LEU A 725 39.56 -3.25 40.17
CA LEU A 725 38.53 -3.95 40.92
C LEU A 725 37.32 -4.28 40.04
N TYR A 726 36.86 -3.33 39.20
CA TYR A 726 35.79 -3.57 38.23
C TYR A 726 36.14 -4.69 37.25
N ARG A 727 37.37 -4.72 36.72
CA ARG A 727 37.81 -5.82 35.83
C ARG A 727 37.70 -7.18 36.52
N ALA A 728 38.02 -7.26 37.81
CA ALA A 728 37.93 -8.51 38.57
C ALA A 728 36.47 -8.95 38.82
N ILE A 729 35.53 -8.02 39.03
CA ILE A 729 34.15 -8.36 39.45
C ILE A 729 33.05 -8.13 38.42
N LYS A 730 33.36 -7.58 37.23
CA LYS A 730 32.39 -7.22 36.19
C LYS A 730 31.39 -8.32 35.86
N HIS A 731 31.82 -9.59 35.85
CA HIS A 731 30.98 -10.74 35.52
C HIS A 731 29.97 -11.11 36.64
N LYS A 732 30.15 -10.57 37.85
CA LYS A 732 29.27 -10.80 39.01
C LYS A 732 28.26 -9.67 39.23
N LEU A 733 28.35 -8.57 38.47
CA LEU A 733 27.48 -7.42 38.62
C LEU A 733 26.19 -7.59 37.79
N PRO A 734 25.01 -7.23 38.34
CA PRO A 734 23.72 -7.42 37.68
C PRO A 734 23.54 -6.45 36.50
N ASP A 735 22.74 -6.84 35.51
CA ASP A 735 22.36 -5.95 34.41
C ASP A 735 21.41 -4.85 34.90
N LEU A 736 21.67 -3.59 34.55
CA LEU A 736 20.98 -2.42 35.13
C LEU A 736 19.72 -2.01 34.37
N PHE A 737 19.64 -2.31 33.08
CA PHE A 737 18.62 -1.78 32.18
C PHE A 737 17.58 -2.79 31.71
N THR A 738 17.73 -4.07 32.06
CA THR A 738 16.84 -5.16 31.61
C THR A 738 15.37 -4.86 31.89
N GLN A 739 15.05 -4.39 33.10
CA GLN A 739 13.67 -4.02 33.48
C GLN A 739 13.11 -2.82 32.70
N LYS A 740 13.98 -1.87 32.31
CA LYS A 740 13.59 -0.68 31.55
C LYS A 740 13.42 -0.96 30.06
N ILE A 741 14.15 -1.94 29.53
CA ILE A 741 13.96 -2.47 28.18
C ILE A 741 12.64 -3.24 28.08
N GLU A 742 12.25 -3.95 29.14
CA GLU A 742 10.98 -4.66 29.27
C GLU A 742 9.77 -3.74 29.53
N GLY A 743 9.98 -2.42 29.70
CA GLY A 743 8.92 -1.44 29.86
C GLY A 743 8.31 -1.35 31.27
N LEU A 744 8.99 -1.86 32.30
CA LEU A 744 8.54 -1.75 33.69
C LEU A 744 8.93 -0.37 34.27
N SER A 745 7.93 0.51 34.43
CA SER A 745 8.04 1.68 35.30
C SER A 745 7.98 1.24 36.76
N HIS A 746 8.89 1.77 37.59
CA HIS A 746 8.66 1.84 39.03
C HIS A 746 7.69 2.97 39.31
#